data_AF-A0A3P1WYG4-F1
#
_entry.id   AF-A0A3P1WYG4-F1
#
_cell.length_a   1.000
_cell.length_b   1.000
_cell.length_c   1.000
_cell.angle_alpha   90.00
_cell.angle_beta   90.00
_cell.angle_gamma   90.00
#
_symmetry.space_group_name_H-M   'P 1'
#
loop_
_entity.id
_entity.type
_entity.pdbx_description
1 polymer ?
#
loop_
_entity_poly.entity_id
_entity_poly.type
_entity_poly.pdbx_seq_one_letter_code
_entity_poly.pdbx_strand_id
1 'polypeptide(L)'
;MALVKRSELVTALATVAVSALSGPLGPVGVTAAKELVKLLQGAWAKGSKERELRDRVQVAITDWARGEGLDEEITERGLAWAVHYVQAAGCQYDLIAEVDFDPTRVAETVLKQIRQRDSYWGTEDEHAVAERAIRATYSVICPALRAEGGVILAAIHAVRQELRTSFDQLRNDLLGVADRQELIAYLEEQIPLWDLSPWLNGRKPSQLERTLEIKHEHTRMSAAEALEGVSLLTVLGGPGSGKTWLAQRLVREAAETALLQLRDPRVEPTSVEIPLFTTVARWAGRHSTGFEGLVEAALPGESKGRLRRLVLRPGTPVLAVADSLDEGVPTSTARTLLTSLTHPSGRRLVITSRPEAWHSAAPNLRNEKDTRVGTLTELRYPEDVNSYVSAWFDHEPSLAQHLIRQLEERQELRATAPSPLLLTFYCMLTEQQPGDKLPRRTRELYSRIIDLLFTGRWAKDPEQGIDLSACRATLQRWAWEGVKDAVTSFGLGAWPDTFTTEQEVNLPRALDHVAPKQQYPAEHTFTRDRVERRFLHRTLWEHLVAEHIATLTPKEAAEALLPHVWFDPDWQVTVPMAIATHPERSKLAKRLWRHHKDNPSPVQKVISTRLEELLLQAAGQTDPEDWTGESCDLIHDLRKHLAIRHPDLITASAQWTSSNAACVETIRNAITAITNPWGRGPLIEALVKLDPTNTEKAKARAHILDTLPTATDPWDLARLIEALAQLDPTEDQRAQARAHILDTLPTTNPRDRARLIEALVQLAPTEKERTHTRTLILDTLPTTNPWTLARLIEALAQLDPTEKERTQARAHILDTLPTATDPWTLARLIEALAQLDPTEDQRAQARAHILDTLPAASDPWDLDRLIEALAQLDPTDNQQTQTRAHILDTLPTATDPWDLDRLIEALAQLAPTEMERTQARAHILDTLPTTTDPWTLARLIEALAQLDPTEDQRTHTLTFILDTLPTTTDPWDHARLIKALVQLDPTEMERTHTRTFILDTLPTTTHPSIRHFLIEALVQLDPTEDQQTHTRTLILDTLHTTDLSSEQIHALLAFLRRITPVRAWLRALRSIDDADEPEQR
;
A
#
# COMPACT_ATOMS: atom_id res chain seq x y z
N MET A 1 -39.34 56.51 -13.58
CA MET A 1 -37.95 56.76 -14.00
C MET A 1 -37.98 57.94 -14.95
N ALA A 2 -37.13 58.95 -14.74
CA ALA A 2 -36.98 60.03 -15.71
C ALA A 2 -36.39 59.43 -16.99
N LEU A 3 -37.04 59.65 -18.15
CA LEU A 3 -36.53 59.24 -19.46
C LEU A 3 -35.19 59.96 -19.71
N VAL A 4 -34.11 59.20 -19.64
CA VAL A 4 -32.74 59.62 -19.94
C VAL A 4 -32.61 59.66 -21.46
N LYS A 5 -32.17 60.79 -22.03
CA LYS A 5 -32.14 60.97 -23.50
C LYS A 5 -31.26 59.90 -24.16
N ARG A 6 -31.68 59.35 -25.30
CA ARG A 6 -30.91 58.40 -26.13
C ARG A 6 -29.42 58.74 -26.30
N SER A 7 -29.08 60.02 -26.46
CA SER A 7 -27.69 60.48 -26.53
C SER A 7 -26.88 60.22 -25.25
N GLU A 8 -27.51 60.29 -24.09
CA GLU A 8 -26.91 60.06 -22.77
C GLU A 8 -26.69 58.56 -22.51
N LEU A 9 -27.63 57.69 -22.94
CA LEU A 9 -27.47 56.23 -22.85
C LEU A 9 -26.35 55.71 -23.76
N VAL A 10 -26.25 56.21 -24.98
CA VAL A 10 -25.14 55.90 -25.90
C VAL A 10 -23.81 56.44 -25.36
N THR A 11 -23.82 57.63 -24.75
CA THR A 11 -22.65 58.19 -24.07
C THR A 11 -22.24 57.34 -22.86
N ALA A 12 -23.20 56.78 -22.11
CA ALA A 12 -22.95 55.88 -21.00
C ALA A 12 -22.33 54.56 -21.48
N LEU A 13 -22.84 53.97 -22.56
CA LEU A 13 -22.33 52.73 -23.15
C LEU A 13 -20.87 52.88 -23.62
N ALA A 14 -20.57 53.98 -24.32
CA ALA A 14 -19.22 54.32 -24.73
C ALA A 14 -18.29 54.66 -23.55
N THR A 15 -18.82 55.29 -22.50
CA THR A 15 -18.02 55.63 -21.31
C THR A 15 -17.71 54.40 -20.46
N VAL A 16 -18.63 53.43 -20.37
CA VAL A 16 -18.40 52.12 -19.76
C VAL A 16 -17.32 51.35 -20.51
N ALA A 17 -17.40 51.30 -21.84
CA ALA A 17 -16.39 50.69 -22.68
C ALA A 17 -15.00 51.32 -22.47
N VAL A 18 -14.93 52.65 -22.33
CA VAL A 18 -13.68 53.39 -22.06
C VAL A 18 -13.19 53.21 -20.62
N SER A 19 -14.08 53.17 -19.62
CA SER A 19 -13.70 52.86 -18.23
C SER A 19 -13.20 51.42 -18.08
N ALA A 20 -13.71 50.49 -18.89
CA ALA A 20 -13.23 49.11 -18.92
C ALA A 20 -11.80 48.98 -19.52
N LEU A 21 -11.38 49.92 -20.39
CA LEU A 21 -9.99 50.05 -20.84
C LEU A 21 -9.04 50.56 -19.74
N SER A 22 -9.57 51.14 -18.65
CA SER A 22 -8.79 51.77 -17.57
C SER A 22 -8.52 50.86 -16.36
N GLY A 23 -9.02 49.62 -16.36
CA GLY A 23 -8.76 48.58 -15.34
C GLY A 23 -9.61 48.66 -14.04
N PRO A 24 -9.73 47.56 -13.26
CA PRO A 24 -10.59 47.49 -12.08
C PRO A 24 -9.85 47.87 -10.78
N LEU A 25 -10.37 48.84 -10.02
CA LEU A 25 -9.97 49.09 -8.63
C LEU A 25 -11.13 48.71 -7.69
N GLY A 26 -10.82 47.91 -6.67
CA GLY A 26 -11.79 47.42 -5.67
C GLY A 26 -12.46 48.51 -4.82
N PRO A 27 -13.18 48.15 -3.74
CA PRO A 27 -14.10 49.06 -3.03
C PRO A 27 -13.47 50.36 -2.47
N VAL A 28 -12.17 50.35 -2.17
CA VAL A 28 -11.40 51.56 -1.77
C VAL A 28 -11.12 52.48 -2.97
N GLY A 29 -11.01 51.92 -4.18
CA GLY A 29 -10.83 52.63 -5.44
C GLY A 29 -12.08 53.35 -5.95
N VAL A 30 -13.28 52.91 -5.60
CA VAL A 30 -14.54 53.59 -5.97
C VAL A 30 -14.64 54.97 -5.31
N THR A 31 -14.08 55.12 -4.11
CA THR A 31 -14.08 56.39 -3.36
C THR A 31 -12.99 57.35 -3.88
N ALA A 32 -11.81 56.83 -4.22
CA ALA A 32 -10.75 57.60 -4.87
C ALA A 32 -11.10 58.01 -6.31
N ALA A 33 -11.78 57.14 -7.07
CA ALA A 33 -12.26 57.42 -8.42
C ALA A 33 -13.36 58.50 -8.43
N LYS A 34 -14.22 58.57 -7.42
CA LYS A 34 -15.20 59.67 -7.30
C LYS A 34 -14.54 61.05 -7.14
N GLU A 35 -13.42 61.12 -6.42
CA GLU A 35 -12.65 62.36 -6.25
C GLU A 35 -11.72 62.64 -7.44
N LEU A 36 -11.16 61.60 -8.09
CA LEU A 36 -10.41 61.75 -9.35
C LEU A 36 -11.32 62.20 -10.52
N VAL A 37 -12.56 61.72 -10.59
CA VAL A 37 -13.55 62.11 -11.61
C VAL A 37 -13.96 63.58 -11.45
N LYS A 38 -14.06 64.11 -10.22
CA LYS A 38 -14.24 65.55 -9.98
C LYS A 38 -13.03 66.37 -10.44
N LEU A 39 -11.81 65.88 -10.15
CA LEU A 39 -10.57 66.56 -10.51
C LEU A 39 -10.27 66.51 -12.02
N LEU A 40 -10.73 65.48 -12.73
CA LEU A 40 -10.48 65.27 -14.16
C LEU A 40 -11.62 65.75 -15.08
N GLN A 41 -12.81 66.05 -14.55
CA GLN A 41 -13.89 66.71 -15.31
C GLN A 41 -13.46 68.09 -15.88
N GLY A 42 -12.51 68.77 -15.24
CA GLY A 42 -11.92 70.01 -15.76
C GLY A 42 -10.85 69.81 -16.83
N ALA A 43 -10.17 68.66 -16.86
CA ALA A 43 -9.01 68.41 -17.73
C ALA A 43 -9.37 67.67 -19.03
N TRP A 44 -10.50 66.97 -19.08
CA TRP A 44 -10.93 66.14 -20.23
C TRP A 44 -11.59 66.89 -21.40
N ALA A 45 -11.59 68.22 -21.39
CA ALA A 45 -12.28 69.01 -22.42
C ALA A 45 -11.53 69.09 -23.77
N LYS A 46 -10.27 68.64 -23.88
CA LYS A 46 -9.46 68.88 -25.09
C LYS A 46 -8.62 67.67 -25.53
N GLY A 47 -9.15 66.91 -26.50
CA GLY A 47 -8.36 66.22 -27.53
C GLY A 47 -7.84 64.79 -27.26
N SER A 48 -8.65 63.83 -26.80
CA SER A 48 -8.23 62.42 -26.66
C SER A 48 -8.90 61.47 -27.68
N LYS A 49 -8.18 60.40 -28.05
CA LYS A 49 -8.61 59.31 -28.96
C LYS A 49 -9.90 58.62 -28.51
N GLU A 50 -10.25 58.67 -27.22
CA GLU A 50 -11.51 58.09 -26.73
C GLU A 50 -12.77 58.85 -27.18
N ARG A 51 -12.67 60.15 -27.50
CA ARG A 51 -13.80 60.92 -28.05
C ARG A 51 -14.17 60.45 -29.46
N GLU A 52 -13.16 60.07 -30.25
CA GLU A 52 -13.30 59.59 -31.62
C GLU A 52 -13.85 58.15 -31.69
N LEU A 53 -13.57 57.34 -30.66
CA LEU A 53 -14.16 56.01 -30.45
C LEU A 53 -15.63 56.11 -30.00
N ARG A 54 -15.93 57.03 -29.08
CA ARG A 54 -17.29 57.36 -28.62
C ARG A 54 -18.19 57.80 -29.78
N ASP A 55 -17.71 58.71 -30.63
CA ASP A 55 -18.48 59.20 -31.78
C ASP A 55 -18.76 58.10 -32.81
N ARG A 56 -17.81 57.16 -33.03
CA ARG A 56 -17.99 56.04 -33.98
C ARG A 56 -19.03 55.01 -33.53
N VAL A 57 -19.01 54.62 -32.26
CA VAL A 57 -20.02 53.71 -31.69
C VAL A 57 -21.39 54.38 -31.68
N GLN A 58 -21.43 55.68 -31.39
CA GLN A 58 -22.67 56.47 -31.39
C GLN A 58 -23.30 56.59 -32.78
N VAL A 59 -22.51 56.87 -33.82
CA VAL A 59 -23.00 56.97 -35.20
C VAL A 59 -23.53 55.62 -35.70
N ALA A 60 -22.78 54.52 -35.48
CA ALA A 60 -23.19 53.18 -35.94
C ALA A 60 -24.53 52.70 -35.36
N ILE A 61 -24.77 52.99 -34.08
CA ILE A 61 -26.01 52.61 -33.38
C ILE A 61 -27.18 53.56 -33.75
N THR A 62 -26.89 54.85 -33.95
CA THR A 62 -27.92 55.86 -34.27
C THR A 62 -28.45 55.72 -35.70
N ASP A 63 -27.56 55.44 -36.66
CA ASP A 63 -27.93 55.29 -38.08
C ASP A 63 -28.71 54.00 -38.34
N TRP A 64 -28.36 52.89 -37.67
CA TRP A 64 -29.07 51.63 -37.78
C TRP A 64 -30.51 51.73 -37.27
N ALA A 65 -30.72 52.22 -36.05
CA ALA A 65 -32.06 52.30 -35.47
C ALA A 65 -32.97 53.31 -36.19
N ARG A 66 -32.41 54.31 -36.91
CA ARG A 66 -33.17 55.18 -37.82
C ARG A 66 -33.54 54.47 -39.12
N GLY A 67 -32.72 53.54 -39.61
CA GLY A 67 -32.97 52.75 -40.83
C GLY A 67 -34.05 51.68 -40.68
N GLU A 68 -34.24 51.13 -39.48
CA GLU A 68 -35.22 50.07 -39.18
C GLU A 68 -36.60 50.59 -38.73
N GLY A 69 -36.78 51.91 -38.59
CA GLY A 69 -38.07 52.52 -38.24
C GLY A 69 -38.57 52.25 -36.82
N LEU A 70 -37.68 51.89 -35.90
CA LEU A 70 -38.01 51.51 -34.51
C LEU A 70 -38.42 52.72 -33.67
N ASP A 71 -39.37 52.51 -32.76
CA ASP A 71 -39.83 53.53 -31.81
C ASP A 71 -38.71 54.00 -30.87
N GLU A 72 -38.72 55.29 -30.53
CA GLU A 72 -37.63 55.94 -29.81
C GLU A 72 -37.51 55.39 -28.37
N GLU A 73 -38.65 55.06 -27.75
CA GLU A 73 -38.71 54.48 -26.40
C GLU A 73 -38.17 53.04 -26.34
N ILE A 74 -38.47 52.20 -27.34
CA ILE A 74 -37.95 50.83 -27.46
C ILE A 74 -36.43 50.85 -27.69
N THR A 75 -35.96 51.80 -28.49
CA THR A 75 -34.53 51.96 -28.76
C THR A 75 -33.78 52.41 -27.49
N GLU A 76 -34.35 53.31 -26.70
CA GLU A 76 -33.78 53.74 -25.41
C GLU A 76 -33.73 52.59 -24.39
N ARG A 77 -34.81 51.80 -24.26
CA ARG A 77 -34.82 50.60 -23.38
C ARG A 77 -33.78 49.57 -23.80
N GLY A 78 -33.69 49.23 -25.09
CA GLY A 78 -32.70 48.27 -25.60
C GLY A 78 -31.26 48.73 -25.40
N LEU A 79 -31.00 50.04 -25.54
CA LEU A 79 -29.67 50.60 -25.24
C LEU A 79 -29.35 50.57 -23.75
N ALA A 80 -30.32 50.82 -22.87
CA ALA A 80 -30.13 50.71 -21.43
C ALA A 80 -29.77 49.27 -21.01
N TRP A 81 -30.41 48.26 -21.60
CA TRP A 81 -30.05 46.85 -21.40
C TRP A 81 -28.62 46.58 -21.87
N ALA A 82 -28.23 47.04 -23.06
CA ALA A 82 -26.87 46.87 -23.54
C ALA A 82 -25.83 47.55 -22.63
N VAL A 83 -26.11 48.75 -22.10
CA VAL A 83 -25.25 49.39 -21.09
C VAL A 83 -25.09 48.47 -19.87
N HIS A 84 -26.19 47.97 -19.32
CA HIS A 84 -26.18 47.13 -18.13
C HIS A 84 -25.37 45.84 -18.33
N TYR A 85 -25.54 45.15 -19.46
CA TYR A 85 -24.81 43.90 -19.71
C TYR A 85 -23.36 44.13 -20.12
N VAL A 86 -23.05 45.19 -20.86
CA VAL A 86 -21.65 45.56 -21.15
C VAL A 86 -20.93 46.00 -19.87
N GLN A 87 -21.62 46.66 -18.93
CA GLN A 87 -21.10 46.96 -17.59
C GLN A 87 -20.84 45.70 -16.77
N ALA A 88 -21.78 44.75 -16.78
CA ALA A 88 -21.67 43.52 -16.01
C ALA A 88 -20.63 42.56 -16.58
N ALA A 89 -20.47 42.51 -17.91
CA ALA A 89 -19.48 41.70 -18.59
C ALA A 89 -18.08 42.35 -18.53
N GLY A 90 -17.98 43.66 -18.72
CA GLY A 90 -16.69 44.37 -18.77
C GLY A 90 -15.79 43.98 -19.95
N CYS A 91 -14.51 44.37 -19.90
CA CYS A 91 -13.47 43.87 -20.80
C CYS A 91 -12.94 42.53 -20.27
N GLN A 92 -13.69 41.44 -20.38
CA GLN A 92 -13.20 40.09 -20.01
C GLN A 92 -11.97 39.72 -20.85
N TYR A 93 -10.80 40.22 -20.48
CA TYR A 93 -9.55 40.11 -21.24
C TYR A 93 -9.19 38.65 -21.52
N ASP A 94 -9.51 37.76 -20.57
CA ASP A 94 -9.33 36.31 -20.70
C ASP A 94 -10.21 35.73 -21.81
N LEU A 95 -11.50 36.06 -21.83
CA LEU A 95 -12.45 35.61 -22.84
C LEU A 95 -12.11 36.17 -24.24
N ILE A 96 -11.69 37.43 -24.31
CA ILE A 96 -11.31 38.11 -25.56
C ILE A 96 -10.00 37.53 -26.12
N ALA A 97 -9.05 37.19 -25.26
CA ALA A 97 -7.78 36.57 -25.64
C ALA A 97 -7.95 35.10 -26.06
N GLU A 98 -8.80 34.32 -25.35
CA GLU A 98 -9.11 32.93 -25.69
C GLU A 98 -9.67 32.76 -27.12
N VAL A 99 -10.36 33.78 -27.63
CA VAL A 99 -10.92 33.78 -28.99
C VAL A 99 -10.12 34.65 -29.98
N ASP A 100 -8.84 34.91 -29.70
CA ASP A 100 -7.89 35.69 -30.52
C ASP A 100 -8.43 37.07 -30.97
N PHE A 101 -9.08 37.79 -30.03
CA PHE A 101 -9.63 39.12 -30.27
C PHE A 101 -10.64 39.18 -31.42
N ASP A 102 -11.29 38.06 -31.77
CA ASP A 102 -12.38 38.04 -32.76
C ASP A 102 -13.63 38.70 -32.14
N PRO A 103 -14.01 39.90 -32.61
CA PRO A 103 -15.14 40.65 -32.03
C PRO A 103 -16.48 39.90 -32.12
N THR A 104 -16.64 39.02 -33.10
CA THR A 104 -17.89 38.29 -33.33
C THR A 104 -18.06 37.19 -32.28
N ARG A 105 -16.99 36.42 -32.04
CA ARG A 105 -16.98 35.32 -31.07
C ARG A 105 -17.11 35.83 -29.63
N VAL A 106 -16.47 36.95 -29.32
CA VAL A 106 -16.59 37.61 -28.00
C VAL A 106 -18.04 38.01 -27.73
N ALA A 107 -18.65 38.73 -28.67
CA ALA A 107 -20.02 39.19 -28.50
C ALA A 107 -20.99 37.99 -28.37
N GLU A 108 -20.80 36.92 -29.13
CA GLU A 108 -21.62 35.70 -29.05
C GLU A 108 -21.52 34.99 -27.72
N THR A 109 -20.32 34.95 -27.14
CA THR A 109 -20.12 34.30 -25.85
C THR A 109 -20.77 35.10 -24.73
N VAL A 110 -20.64 36.43 -24.75
CA VAL A 110 -21.34 37.33 -23.83
C VAL A 110 -22.86 37.16 -23.98
N LEU A 111 -23.38 37.11 -25.21
CA LEU A 111 -24.81 36.92 -25.46
C LEU A 111 -25.30 35.54 -25.01
N LYS A 112 -24.48 34.49 -25.14
CA LYS A 112 -24.80 33.15 -24.63
C LYS A 112 -24.93 33.14 -23.10
N GLN A 113 -24.03 33.82 -22.40
CA GLN A 113 -24.11 33.96 -20.94
C GLN A 113 -25.36 34.73 -20.51
N ILE A 114 -25.74 35.78 -21.25
CA ILE A 114 -26.97 36.55 -20.98
C ILE A 114 -28.20 35.65 -21.15
N ARG A 115 -28.29 34.92 -22.27
CA ARG A 115 -29.41 33.99 -22.57
C ARG A 115 -29.53 32.83 -21.57
N GLN A 116 -28.42 32.39 -20.96
CA GLN A 116 -28.46 31.37 -19.90
C GLN A 116 -28.96 31.91 -18.57
N ARG A 117 -28.76 33.21 -18.30
CA ARG A 117 -29.17 33.86 -17.04
C ARG A 117 -30.58 34.41 -17.09
N ASP A 118 -31.04 34.83 -18.27
CA ASP A 118 -32.37 35.39 -18.48
C ASP A 118 -33.17 34.54 -19.47
N SER A 119 -34.13 33.78 -18.94
CA SER A 119 -34.99 32.88 -19.73
C SER A 119 -36.00 33.62 -20.62
N TYR A 120 -36.15 34.94 -20.48
CA TYR A 120 -37.03 35.77 -21.29
C TYR A 120 -36.28 36.55 -22.37
N TRP A 121 -34.97 36.33 -22.54
CA TRP A 121 -34.17 37.04 -23.54
C TRP A 121 -34.60 36.71 -24.98
N GLY A 122 -34.89 37.75 -25.77
CA GLY A 122 -35.32 37.63 -27.17
C GLY A 122 -36.84 37.62 -27.41
N THR A 123 -37.66 37.82 -26.37
CA THR A 123 -39.14 37.90 -26.48
C THR A 123 -39.68 39.29 -26.83
N GLU A 124 -38.88 40.34 -26.70
CA GLU A 124 -39.24 41.74 -26.93
C GLU A 124 -38.24 42.40 -27.90
N ASP A 125 -38.70 43.40 -28.66
CA ASP A 125 -37.91 44.06 -29.72
C ASP A 125 -36.66 44.79 -29.18
N GLU A 126 -36.68 45.22 -27.92
CA GLU A 126 -35.53 45.84 -27.24
C GLU A 126 -34.36 44.89 -26.98
N HIS A 127 -34.60 43.57 -26.88
CA HIS A 127 -33.53 42.59 -26.75
C HIS A 127 -32.72 42.47 -28.05
N ALA A 128 -33.38 42.64 -29.21
CA ALA A 128 -32.70 42.66 -30.50
C ALA A 128 -31.82 43.92 -30.65
N VAL A 129 -32.31 45.06 -30.18
CA VAL A 129 -31.54 46.32 -30.09
C VAL A 129 -30.33 46.14 -29.16
N ALA A 130 -30.51 45.50 -28.00
CA ALA A 130 -29.44 45.24 -27.05
C ALA A 130 -28.35 44.31 -27.60
N GLU A 131 -28.74 43.21 -28.26
CA GLU A 131 -27.82 42.27 -28.88
C GLU A 131 -26.96 42.93 -29.98
N ARG A 132 -27.59 43.76 -30.82
CA ARG A 132 -26.89 44.49 -31.87
C ARG A 132 -25.91 45.52 -31.30
N ALA A 133 -26.32 46.24 -30.25
CA ALA A 133 -25.47 47.21 -29.55
C ALA A 133 -24.25 46.54 -28.89
N ILE A 134 -24.41 45.37 -28.29
CA ILE A 134 -23.30 44.58 -27.72
C ILE A 134 -22.30 44.16 -28.82
N ARG A 135 -22.80 43.64 -29.95
CA ARG A 135 -21.93 43.25 -31.09
C ARG A 135 -21.18 44.44 -31.68
N ALA A 136 -21.86 45.58 -31.86
CA ALA A 136 -21.22 46.81 -32.33
C ALA A 136 -20.13 47.30 -31.37
N THR A 137 -20.38 47.18 -30.07
CA THR A 137 -19.43 47.59 -29.02
C THR A 137 -18.13 46.77 -29.08
N TYR A 138 -18.23 45.43 -29.10
CA TYR A 138 -17.02 44.58 -29.19
C TYR A 138 -16.34 44.63 -30.55
N SER A 139 -17.07 44.91 -31.65
CA SER A 139 -16.48 45.14 -32.98
C SER A 139 -15.50 46.32 -33.05
N VAL A 140 -15.66 47.29 -32.14
CA VAL A 140 -14.78 48.45 -32.04
C VAL A 140 -13.70 48.24 -30.97
N ILE A 141 -14.02 47.57 -29.87
CA ILE A 141 -13.09 47.35 -28.75
C ILE A 141 -11.99 46.32 -29.09
N CYS A 142 -12.34 45.17 -29.70
CA CYS A 142 -11.37 44.09 -29.90
C CYS A 142 -10.20 44.46 -30.84
N PRO A 143 -10.41 45.14 -31.98
CA PRO A 143 -9.31 45.59 -32.84
C PRO A 143 -8.39 46.61 -32.17
N ALA A 144 -8.93 47.50 -31.32
CA ALA A 144 -8.16 48.48 -30.57
C ALA A 144 -7.26 47.80 -29.51
N LEU A 145 -7.79 46.82 -28.78
CA LEU A 145 -7.03 46.02 -27.81
C LEU A 145 -5.92 45.18 -28.47
N ARG A 146 -6.18 44.61 -29.66
CA ARG A 146 -5.18 43.86 -30.43
C ARG A 146 -4.01 44.74 -30.87
N ALA A 147 -4.29 45.98 -31.25
CA ALA A 147 -3.28 46.95 -31.71
C ALA A 147 -2.43 47.56 -30.58
N GLU A 148 -2.97 47.70 -29.37
CA GLU A 148 -2.28 48.38 -28.25
C GLU A 148 -1.50 47.44 -27.31
N GLY A 149 -1.69 46.11 -27.35
CA GLY A 149 -1.03 45.28 -26.33
C GLY A 149 -1.01 43.76 -26.52
N GLY A 150 -1.22 43.22 -27.74
CA GLY A 150 -1.25 41.77 -27.95
C GLY A 150 -0.01 41.00 -27.46
N VAL A 151 1.17 41.61 -27.48
CA VAL A 151 2.43 41.01 -26.98
C VAL A 151 2.59 41.20 -25.46
N ILE A 152 2.11 42.32 -24.91
CA ILE A 152 2.22 42.65 -23.48
C ILE A 152 1.17 41.86 -22.68
N LEU A 153 0.00 41.52 -23.24
CA LEU A 153 -0.99 40.68 -22.59
C LEU A 153 -0.61 39.19 -22.57
N ALA A 154 0.11 38.69 -23.60
CA ALA A 154 0.75 37.39 -23.56
C ALA A 154 1.85 37.33 -22.49
N ALA A 155 2.62 38.41 -22.34
CA ALA A 155 3.59 38.57 -21.26
C ALA A 155 2.91 38.73 -19.87
N ILE A 156 1.76 39.41 -19.79
CA ILE A 156 0.95 39.48 -18.57
C ILE A 156 0.35 38.11 -18.25
N HIS A 157 0.05 37.24 -19.22
CA HIS A 157 -0.41 35.88 -18.93
C HIS A 157 0.72 35.01 -18.34
N ALA A 158 1.95 35.17 -18.85
CA ALA A 158 3.15 34.62 -18.21
C ALA A 158 3.34 35.19 -16.78
N VAL A 159 3.19 36.51 -16.62
CA VAL A 159 3.27 37.22 -15.33
C VAL A 159 2.03 36.98 -14.45
N ARG A 160 0.90 36.47 -14.96
CA ARG A 160 -0.34 36.19 -14.19
C ARG A 160 -0.33 34.77 -13.65
N GLN A 161 0.32 33.83 -14.34
CA GLN A 161 0.76 32.58 -13.71
C GLN A 161 1.79 32.91 -12.61
N GLU A 162 2.74 33.80 -12.90
CA GLU A 162 3.77 34.27 -11.95
C GLU A 162 3.20 35.13 -10.80
N LEU A 163 2.10 35.85 -11.02
CA LEU A 163 1.39 36.66 -10.01
C LEU A 163 0.34 35.86 -9.26
N ARG A 164 -0.17 34.76 -9.81
CA ARG A 164 -1.04 33.82 -9.09
C ARG A 164 -0.20 32.95 -8.17
N THR A 165 0.97 32.48 -8.64
CA THR A 165 2.01 31.97 -7.74
C THR A 165 2.46 33.06 -6.78
N SER A 166 2.71 34.32 -7.21
CA SER A 166 3.08 35.38 -6.25
C SER A 166 1.95 35.78 -5.30
N PHE A 167 0.65 35.66 -5.64
CA PHE A 167 -0.47 35.92 -4.75
C PHE A 167 -0.71 34.75 -3.81
N ASP A 168 -0.56 33.52 -4.28
CA ASP A 168 -0.55 32.33 -3.45
C ASP A 168 0.65 32.37 -2.51
N GLN A 169 1.80 32.81 -2.98
CA GLN A 169 3.02 33.04 -2.20
C GLN A 169 2.85 34.21 -1.24
N LEU A 170 2.25 35.34 -1.63
CA LEU A 170 1.90 36.45 -0.72
C LEU A 170 0.86 36.01 0.32
N ARG A 171 -0.14 35.22 -0.07
CA ARG A 171 -1.15 34.62 0.82
C ARG A 171 -0.50 33.59 1.73
N ASN A 172 0.51 32.86 1.25
CA ASN A 172 1.29 31.91 2.02
C ASN A 172 2.22 32.61 3.03
N ASP A 173 2.82 33.74 2.62
CA ASP A 173 3.68 34.61 3.42
C ASP A 173 2.85 35.38 4.48
N LEU A 174 1.62 35.78 4.15
CA LEU A 174 0.70 36.50 5.06
C LEU A 174 -0.01 35.58 6.06
N LEU A 175 -0.41 34.37 5.67
CA LEU A 175 -1.08 33.40 6.56
C LEU A 175 -0.09 32.56 7.38
N GLY A 176 1.20 32.54 7.01
CA GLY A 176 2.24 31.79 7.73
C GLY A 176 2.01 30.27 7.74
N VAL A 177 2.74 29.57 8.62
CA VAL A 177 2.48 28.16 8.95
C VAL A 177 1.64 28.03 10.21
N ALA A 178 1.12 26.83 10.45
CA ALA A 178 0.38 26.55 11.67
C ALA A 178 1.22 26.85 12.92
N ASP A 179 0.60 27.47 13.92
CA ASP A 179 1.24 27.71 15.22
C ASP A 179 1.07 26.53 16.19
N ARG A 180 1.71 26.61 17.37
CA ARG A 180 1.65 25.56 18.41
C ARG A 180 0.21 25.26 18.83
N GLN A 181 -0.65 26.28 18.94
CA GLN A 181 -2.02 26.09 19.41
C GLN A 181 -2.86 25.38 18.35
N GLU A 182 -2.68 25.73 17.07
CA GLU A 182 -3.33 25.04 15.96
C GLU A 182 -2.89 23.57 15.86
N LEU A 183 -1.61 23.27 16.11
CA LEU A 183 -1.11 21.88 16.18
C LEU A 183 -1.71 21.10 17.35
N ILE A 184 -1.72 21.68 18.55
CA ILE A 184 -2.34 21.04 19.73
C ILE A 184 -3.82 20.78 19.46
N ALA A 185 -4.55 21.76 18.92
CA ALA A 185 -5.96 21.60 18.59
C ALA A 185 -6.19 20.51 17.54
N TYR A 186 -5.33 20.42 16.53
CA TYR A 186 -5.37 19.32 15.55
C TYR A 186 -5.16 17.96 16.22
N LEU A 187 -4.13 17.79 17.07
CA LEU A 187 -3.86 16.51 17.73
C LEU A 187 -4.97 16.11 18.71
N GLU A 188 -5.49 17.06 19.49
CA GLU A 188 -6.61 16.82 20.41
C GLU A 188 -7.91 16.45 19.67
N GLU A 189 -8.12 16.98 18.46
CA GLU A 189 -9.22 16.61 17.57
C GLU A 189 -9.04 15.20 16.97
N GLN A 190 -7.81 14.83 16.55
CA GLN A 190 -7.56 13.57 15.84
C GLN A 190 -7.36 12.35 16.72
N ILE A 191 -6.70 12.47 17.89
CA ILE A 191 -6.41 11.32 18.77
C ILE A 191 -7.66 10.48 19.07
N PRO A 192 -8.83 11.07 19.43
CA PRO A 192 -10.04 10.30 19.66
C PRO A 192 -10.57 9.58 18.41
N LEU A 193 -10.34 10.13 17.21
CA LEU A 193 -10.76 9.53 15.94
C LEU A 193 -9.89 8.32 15.58
N TRP A 194 -8.59 8.36 15.92
CA TRP A 194 -7.66 7.25 15.69
C TRP A 194 -7.75 6.15 16.77
N ASP A 195 -8.40 6.42 17.91
CA ASP A 195 -8.71 5.41 18.94
C ASP A 195 -10.07 4.71 18.70
N LEU A 196 -10.82 5.12 17.68
CA LEU A 196 -12.19 4.68 17.45
C LEU A 196 -12.24 3.43 16.56
N SER A 197 -12.40 2.27 17.18
CA SER A 197 -12.80 1.05 16.47
C SER A 197 -14.32 0.88 16.50
N PRO A 198 -14.98 0.67 15.33
CA PRO A 198 -16.41 0.42 15.29
C PRO A 198 -16.82 -0.84 16.04
N TRP A 199 -15.86 -1.74 16.30
CA TRP A 199 -16.08 -3.02 16.99
C TRP A 199 -15.96 -2.92 18.50
N LEU A 200 -15.24 -1.92 19.03
CA LEU A 200 -14.74 -1.94 20.40
C LEU A 200 -15.47 -1.00 21.38
N ASN A 201 -16.31 -0.05 20.91
CA ASN A 201 -17.07 0.88 21.77
C ASN A 201 -16.23 1.50 22.93
N GLY A 202 -14.95 1.81 22.69
CA GLY A 202 -14.04 2.37 23.69
C GLY A 202 -13.29 1.36 24.56
N ARG A 203 -13.46 0.05 24.33
CA ARG A 203 -12.62 -1.00 24.95
C ARG A 203 -11.24 -1.03 24.34
N LYS A 204 -10.23 -1.36 25.16
CA LYS A 204 -8.82 -1.44 24.77
C LYS A 204 -8.23 -2.86 24.85
N PRO A 205 -8.86 -3.91 24.28
CA PRO A 205 -8.28 -5.27 24.24
C PRO A 205 -7.02 -5.35 23.36
N SER A 206 -6.63 -4.23 22.78
CA SER A 206 -5.69 -4.09 21.70
C SER A 206 -4.29 -3.66 22.18
N GLN A 207 -3.92 -3.96 23.42
CA GLN A 207 -2.56 -3.76 23.92
C GLN A 207 -1.60 -4.88 23.46
N LEU A 208 -2.12 -5.91 22.79
CA LEU A 208 -1.29 -6.96 22.22
C LEU A 208 -0.42 -6.41 21.11
N GLU A 209 0.89 -6.47 21.34
CA GLU A 209 1.90 -6.19 20.35
C GLU A 209 1.84 -7.24 19.24
N ARG A 210 1.86 -6.77 17.99
CA ARG A 210 1.77 -7.61 16.81
C ARG A 210 3.15 -7.63 16.18
N THR A 211 3.64 -8.81 15.89
CA THR A 211 4.94 -8.97 15.23
C THR A 211 4.76 -8.99 13.73
N LEU A 212 5.72 -8.37 13.05
CA LEU A 212 5.91 -8.45 11.62
C LEU A 212 6.99 -9.48 11.35
N GLU A 213 6.74 -10.38 10.41
CA GLU A 213 7.76 -11.24 9.82
C GLU A 213 8.36 -10.52 8.61
N ILE A 214 9.65 -10.23 8.67
CA ILE A 214 10.38 -9.57 7.60
C ILE A 214 10.94 -10.65 6.67
N LYS A 215 10.37 -10.76 5.46
CA LYS A 215 10.60 -11.87 4.53
C LYS A 215 12.08 -12.05 4.12
N HIS A 216 12.89 -11.00 4.17
CA HIS A 216 14.29 -11.04 3.73
C HIS A 216 15.24 -11.35 4.89
N GLU A 217 14.99 -10.74 6.04
CA GLU A 217 15.79 -10.94 7.25
C GLU A 217 15.43 -12.24 7.98
N HIS A 218 14.27 -12.85 7.67
CA HIS A 218 13.71 -14.02 8.36
C HIS A 218 13.60 -13.80 9.88
N THR A 219 13.43 -12.52 10.27
CA THR A 219 13.31 -12.04 11.64
C THR A 219 11.87 -11.63 11.93
N ARG A 220 11.47 -11.80 13.19
CA ARG A 220 10.22 -11.26 13.73
C ARG A 220 10.54 -10.05 14.58
N MET A 221 9.86 -8.94 14.33
CA MET A 221 10.07 -7.69 15.05
C MET A 221 8.75 -6.92 15.19
N SER A 222 8.69 -5.92 16.08
CA SER A 222 7.55 -5.02 16.21
C SER A 222 7.43 -4.08 15.01
N ALA A 223 6.27 -3.45 14.84
CA ALA A 223 6.09 -2.44 13.79
C ALA A 223 6.90 -1.16 14.04
N ALA A 224 7.21 -0.85 15.31
CA ALA A 224 8.05 0.29 15.66
C ALA A 224 9.50 0.00 15.25
N GLU A 225 10.04 -1.16 15.63
CA GLU A 225 11.36 -1.64 15.21
C GLU A 225 11.47 -1.71 13.68
N ALA A 226 10.43 -2.23 13.01
CA ALA A 226 10.42 -2.29 11.54
C ALA A 226 10.40 -0.90 10.87
N LEU A 227 9.91 0.14 11.55
CA LEU A 227 9.87 1.52 11.07
C LEU A 227 11.15 2.29 11.40
N GLU A 228 12.04 1.75 12.23
CA GLU A 228 13.33 2.35 12.51
C GLU A 228 14.27 2.22 11.31
N GLY A 229 14.94 3.34 11.00
CA GLY A 229 15.93 3.42 9.92
C GLY A 229 15.36 3.44 8.49
N VAL A 230 14.03 3.40 8.31
CA VAL A 230 13.40 3.37 6.97
C VAL A 230 12.43 4.51 6.74
N SER A 231 12.40 5.03 5.51
CA SER A 231 11.47 6.08 5.10
C SER A 231 10.10 5.51 4.67
N LEU A 232 10.01 4.23 4.31
CA LEU A 232 8.78 3.54 3.95
C LEU A 232 8.67 2.15 4.62
N LEU A 233 7.63 1.95 5.44
CA LEU A 233 7.24 0.62 5.93
C LEU A 233 5.95 0.17 5.25
N THR A 234 6.01 -0.97 4.58
CA THR A 234 4.81 -1.63 4.06
C THR A 234 4.39 -2.78 4.97
N VAL A 235 3.17 -2.69 5.50
CA VAL A 235 2.56 -3.71 6.35
C VAL A 235 1.59 -4.55 5.52
N LEU A 236 2.00 -5.79 5.24
CA LEU A 236 1.19 -6.78 4.54
C LEU A 236 0.38 -7.62 5.53
N GLY A 237 -0.81 -8.04 5.13
CA GLY A 237 -1.61 -8.94 5.93
C GLY A 237 -2.91 -9.35 5.25
N GLY A 238 -3.37 -10.55 5.57
CA GLY A 238 -4.64 -11.08 5.08
C GLY A 238 -5.87 -10.26 5.55
N PRO A 239 -7.08 -10.60 5.07
CA PRO A 239 -8.31 -9.95 5.50
C PRO A 239 -8.53 -10.11 7.01
N GLY A 240 -8.81 -9.02 7.72
CA GLY A 240 -9.05 -9.04 9.17
C GLY A 240 -7.84 -9.30 10.06
N SER A 241 -6.61 -9.30 9.51
CA SER A 241 -5.35 -9.49 10.26
C SER A 241 -4.99 -8.34 11.21
N GLY A 242 -5.68 -7.21 11.12
CA GLY A 242 -5.45 -6.03 11.96
C GLY A 242 -4.59 -4.93 11.34
N LYS A 243 -4.41 -4.89 10.01
CA LYS A 243 -3.64 -3.85 9.29
C LYS A 243 -4.04 -2.41 9.66
N THR A 244 -5.30 -2.04 9.40
CA THR A 244 -5.84 -0.71 9.72
C THR A 244 -5.71 -0.38 11.21
N TRP A 245 -5.90 -1.39 12.07
CA TRP A 245 -5.77 -1.21 13.50
C TRP A 245 -4.32 -0.88 13.91
N LEU A 246 -3.33 -1.59 13.36
CA LEU A 246 -1.92 -1.27 13.56
C LEU A 246 -1.57 0.12 13.01
N ALA A 247 -2.07 0.45 11.82
CA ALA A 247 -1.87 1.74 11.17
C ALA A 247 -2.39 2.91 12.04
N GLN A 248 -3.62 2.80 12.55
CA GLN A 248 -4.22 3.78 13.46
C GLN A 248 -3.47 3.89 14.79
N ARG A 249 -3.02 2.76 15.33
CA ARG A 249 -2.21 2.72 16.55
C ARG A 249 -0.91 3.52 16.39
N LEU A 250 -0.17 3.31 15.30
CA LEU A 250 1.09 4.01 15.04
C LEU A 250 0.89 5.54 14.99
N VAL A 251 -0.14 6.00 14.27
CA VAL A 251 -0.46 7.44 14.19
C VAL A 251 -0.90 7.98 15.55
N ARG A 252 -1.71 7.24 16.31
CA ARG A 252 -2.17 7.65 17.65
C ARG A 252 -1.02 7.77 18.64
N GLU A 253 -0.13 6.79 18.70
CA GLU A 253 1.04 6.82 19.62
C GLU A 253 1.99 7.96 19.26
N ALA A 254 2.22 8.21 17.96
CA ALA A 254 2.97 9.38 17.51
C ALA A 254 2.27 10.70 17.88
N ALA A 255 0.94 10.76 17.80
CA ALA A 255 0.15 11.93 18.18
C ALA A 255 0.15 12.22 19.68
N GLU A 256 0.03 11.19 20.50
CA GLU A 256 0.14 11.30 21.95
C GLU A 256 1.54 11.80 22.34
N THR A 257 2.59 11.28 21.68
CA THR A 257 3.99 11.73 21.87
C THR A 257 4.18 13.18 21.44
N ALA A 258 3.70 13.55 20.25
CA ALA A 258 3.76 14.91 19.72
C ALA A 258 3.01 15.91 20.63
N LEU A 259 1.83 15.53 21.12
CA LEU A 259 1.04 16.35 22.04
C LEU A 259 1.76 16.55 23.38
N LEU A 260 2.41 15.51 23.92
CA LEU A 260 3.23 15.61 25.12
C LEU A 260 4.42 16.55 24.93
N GLN A 261 5.12 16.47 23.79
CA GLN A 261 6.24 17.35 23.46
C GLN A 261 5.79 18.81 23.28
N LEU A 262 4.68 19.05 22.56
CA LEU A 262 4.16 20.40 22.31
C LEU A 262 3.63 21.10 23.56
N ARG A 263 3.34 20.35 24.64
CA ARG A 263 3.00 20.93 25.96
C ARG A 263 4.20 21.55 26.66
N ASP A 264 5.43 21.15 26.32
CA ASP A 264 6.63 21.83 26.80
C ASP A 264 6.90 23.09 25.95
N PRO A 265 6.83 24.30 26.53
CA PRO A 265 7.04 25.55 25.78
C PRO A 265 8.47 25.71 25.25
N ARG A 266 9.43 24.89 25.70
CA ARG A 266 10.84 24.91 25.25
C ARG A 266 11.07 24.12 23.96
N VAL A 267 10.15 23.24 23.58
CA VAL A 267 10.27 22.40 22.37
C VAL A 267 9.76 23.20 21.18
N GLU A 268 10.57 23.33 20.13
CA GLU A 268 10.14 24.02 18.90
C GLU A 268 9.08 23.19 18.15
N PRO A 269 7.93 23.78 17.73
CA PRO A 269 6.89 23.02 17.05
C PRO A 269 7.33 22.34 15.75
N THR A 270 8.35 22.89 15.08
CA THR A 270 8.92 22.32 13.84
C THR A 270 9.82 21.11 14.06
N SER A 271 10.26 20.84 15.29
CA SER A 271 11.07 19.65 15.62
C SER A 271 10.23 18.46 16.09
N VAL A 272 8.91 18.65 16.23
CA VAL A 272 7.99 17.61 16.66
C VAL A 272 7.52 16.81 15.44
N GLU A 273 7.48 15.49 15.56
CA GLU A 273 6.97 14.63 14.49
C GLU A 273 5.45 14.76 14.36
N ILE A 274 4.99 15.22 13.19
CA ILE A 274 3.56 15.46 12.93
C ILE A 274 2.94 14.18 12.34
N PRO A 275 1.93 13.58 13.00
CA PRO A 275 1.25 12.39 12.50
C PRO A 275 0.10 12.74 11.53
N LEU A 276 0.03 12.01 10.43
CA LEU A 276 -0.99 12.11 9.39
C LEU A 276 -1.57 10.74 9.05
N PHE A 277 -2.88 10.67 8.85
CA PHE A 277 -3.57 9.44 8.44
C PHE A 277 -4.48 9.72 7.24
N THR A 278 -4.38 8.88 6.21
CA THR A 278 -5.27 8.87 5.04
C THR A 278 -5.45 7.45 4.51
N THR A 279 -6.36 7.25 3.56
CA THR A 279 -6.40 6.03 2.75
C THR A 279 -5.70 6.25 1.41
N VAL A 280 -5.17 5.19 0.80
CA VAL A 280 -4.54 5.26 -0.53
C VAL A 280 -5.59 5.69 -1.58
N ALA A 281 -6.85 5.23 -1.47
CA ALA A 281 -7.93 5.68 -2.35
C ALA A 281 -8.13 7.21 -2.34
N ARG A 282 -8.08 7.83 -1.15
CA ARG A 282 -8.22 9.29 -1.03
C ARG A 282 -7.02 10.05 -1.58
N TRP A 283 -5.83 9.45 -1.51
CA TRP A 283 -4.62 9.99 -2.10
C TRP A 283 -4.67 9.90 -3.63
N ALA A 284 -5.08 8.74 -4.17
CA ALA A 284 -5.26 8.51 -5.60
C ALA A 284 -6.24 9.50 -6.26
N GLY A 285 -7.24 9.95 -5.52
CA GLY A 285 -8.22 10.93 -5.99
C GLY A 285 -7.77 12.39 -5.99
N ARG A 286 -6.52 12.71 -5.60
CA ARG A 286 -6.02 14.09 -5.57
C ARG A 286 -5.33 14.49 -6.87
N HIS A 287 -5.34 15.80 -7.13
CA HIS A 287 -4.69 16.38 -8.31
C HIS A 287 -3.17 16.47 -8.18
N SER A 288 -2.67 16.64 -6.96
CA SER A 288 -1.24 16.68 -6.65
C SER A 288 -0.66 15.25 -6.55
N THR A 289 0.57 15.07 -7.02
CA THR A 289 1.29 13.78 -7.02
C THR A 289 2.28 13.67 -5.85
N GLY A 290 2.78 12.46 -5.57
CA GLY A 290 3.78 12.24 -4.52
C GLY A 290 3.30 12.57 -3.11
N PHE A 291 4.23 12.97 -2.25
CA PHE A 291 3.97 13.29 -0.83
C PHE A 291 3.00 14.48 -0.65
N GLU A 292 3.00 15.45 -1.57
CA GLU A 292 2.07 16.58 -1.53
C GLU A 292 0.62 16.12 -1.65
N GLY A 293 0.33 15.21 -2.58
CA GLY A 293 -0.98 14.57 -2.72
C GLY A 293 -1.40 13.80 -1.47
N LEU A 294 -0.46 13.15 -0.79
CA LEU A 294 -0.74 12.43 0.45
C LEU A 294 -1.16 13.41 1.55
N VAL A 295 -0.42 14.51 1.71
CA VAL A 295 -0.74 15.55 2.70
C VAL A 295 -2.07 16.23 2.38
N GLU A 296 -2.37 16.47 1.11
CA GLU A 296 -3.64 17.02 0.67
C GLU A 296 -4.81 16.09 1.04
N ALA A 297 -4.62 14.78 0.88
CA ALA A 297 -5.61 13.75 1.21
C ALA A 297 -5.82 13.61 2.73
N ALA A 298 -4.75 13.67 3.52
CA ALA A 298 -4.81 13.57 4.99
C ALA A 298 -5.42 14.81 5.65
N LEU A 299 -5.22 16.00 5.07
CA LEU A 299 -5.70 17.27 5.61
C LEU A 299 -6.66 17.96 4.64
N PRO A 300 -7.87 17.44 4.38
CA PRO A 300 -8.78 18.00 3.38
C PRO A 300 -9.32 19.40 3.77
N GLY A 301 -9.57 20.25 2.75
CA GLY A 301 -10.24 21.55 2.90
C GLY A 301 -9.31 22.76 3.08
N GLU A 302 -9.82 23.95 2.75
CA GLU A 302 -9.03 25.20 2.79
C GLU A 302 -8.60 25.61 4.21
N SER A 303 -9.39 25.25 5.24
CA SER A 303 -9.12 25.58 6.65
C SER A 303 -7.85 24.91 7.20
N LYS A 304 -7.39 23.81 6.60
CA LYS A 304 -6.17 23.10 7.01
C LYS A 304 -4.93 23.57 6.22
N GLY A 305 -5.05 24.62 5.40
CA GLY A 305 -3.97 25.13 4.54
C GLY A 305 -2.68 25.53 5.30
N ARG A 306 -2.80 26.09 6.51
CA ARG A 306 -1.63 26.44 7.36
C ARG A 306 -0.89 25.19 7.87
N LEU A 307 -1.62 24.13 8.21
CA LEU A 307 -1.05 22.84 8.64
C LEU A 307 -0.37 22.13 7.47
N ARG A 308 -1.00 22.09 6.29
CA ARG A 308 -0.39 21.54 5.07
C ARG A 308 0.97 22.19 4.79
N ARG A 309 1.04 23.53 4.85
CA ARG A 309 2.30 24.26 4.66
C ARG A 309 3.35 23.92 5.69
N LEU A 310 2.99 23.72 6.95
CA LEU A 310 3.93 23.30 7.99
C LEU A 310 4.50 21.92 7.68
N VAL A 311 3.65 20.94 7.38
CA VAL A 311 4.04 19.56 7.06
C VAL A 311 4.93 19.50 5.80
N LEU A 312 4.61 20.29 4.78
CA LEU A 312 5.35 20.31 3.52
C LEU A 312 6.70 21.03 3.62
N ARG A 313 6.99 21.75 4.71
CA ARG A 313 8.30 22.39 4.89
C ARG A 313 9.43 21.35 4.90
N PRO A 314 10.54 21.61 4.19
CA PRO A 314 11.74 20.77 4.28
C PRO A 314 12.21 20.63 5.73
N GLY A 315 12.61 19.43 6.13
CA GLY A 315 13.14 19.13 7.48
C GLY A 315 12.10 19.05 8.61
N THR A 316 10.81 19.23 8.33
CA THR A 316 9.76 18.98 9.34
C THR A 316 9.56 17.47 9.48
N PRO A 317 9.68 16.89 10.70
CA PRO A 317 9.49 15.46 10.88
C PRO A 317 8.01 15.09 10.72
N VAL A 318 7.71 14.07 9.91
CA VAL A 318 6.33 13.65 9.63
C VAL A 318 6.23 12.13 9.63
N LEU A 319 5.24 11.60 10.36
CA LEU A 319 4.78 10.22 10.23
C LEU A 319 3.47 10.22 9.43
N ALA A 320 3.54 9.81 8.19
CA ALA A 320 2.38 9.64 7.32
C ALA A 320 1.95 8.18 7.28
N VAL A 321 0.65 7.93 7.33
CA VAL A 321 0.08 6.59 7.19
C VAL A 321 -0.99 6.59 6.10
N ALA A 322 -0.80 5.74 5.10
CA ALA A 322 -1.72 5.53 4.00
C ALA A 322 -2.30 4.11 4.05
N ASP A 323 -3.52 3.99 4.53
CA ASP A 323 -4.18 2.69 4.75
C ASP A 323 -4.85 2.17 3.46
N SER A 324 -4.86 0.84 3.32
CA SER A 324 -5.59 0.07 2.31
C SER A 324 -5.22 0.36 0.85
N LEU A 325 -4.01 0.01 0.43
CA LEU A 325 -3.62 0.01 -1.00
C LEU A 325 -4.51 -0.92 -1.84
N ASP A 326 -5.06 -1.98 -1.24
CA ASP A 326 -5.95 -2.94 -1.89
C ASP A 326 -7.39 -2.45 -2.08
N GLU A 327 -7.76 -1.26 -1.60
CA GLU A 327 -9.14 -0.75 -1.65
C GLU A 327 -9.25 0.47 -2.56
N GLY A 328 -10.00 0.35 -3.67
CA GLY A 328 -10.41 1.49 -4.51
C GLY A 328 -9.32 2.16 -5.34
N VAL A 329 -8.15 1.52 -5.51
CA VAL A 329 -7.05 2.06 -6.32
C VAL A 329 -6.67 1.08 -7.44
N PRO A 330 -6.80 1.47 -8.72
CA PRO A 330 -6.29 0.67 -9.83
C PRO A 330 -4.78 0.45 -9.71
N THR A 331 -4.30 -0.73 -10.10
CA THR A 331 -2.88 -1.10 -9.97
C THR A 331 -1.92 -0.10 -10.65
N SER A 332 -2.31 0.48 -11.79
CA SER A 332 -1.51 1.51 -12.48
C SER A 332 -1.40 2.78 -11.65
N THR A 333 -2.53 3.29 -11.13
CA THR A 333 -2.56 4.46 -10.25
C THR A 333 -1.76 4.21 -8.97
N ALA A 334 -1.95 3.05 -8.33
CA ALA A 334 -1.17 2.65 -7.15
C ALA A 334 0.34 2.69 -7.44
N ARG A 335 0.76 2.16 -8.60
CA ARG A 335 2.16 2.22 -9.03
C ARG A 335 2.63 3.65 -9.22
N THR A 336 1.89 4.48 -9.95
CA THR A 336 2.24 5.90 -10.16
C THR A 336 2.40 6.65 -8.83
N LEU A 337 1.50 6.42 -7.87
CA LEU A 337 1.58 7.03 -6.54
C LEU A 337 2.85 6.60 -5.83
N LEU A 338 3.13 5.29 -5.78
CA LEU A 338 4.30 4.76 -5.09
C LEU A 338 5.62 5.18 -5.76
N THR A 339 5.69 5.24 -7.09
CA THR A 339 6.88 5.70 -7.81
C THR A 339 7.09 7.21 -7.70
N SER A 340 6.02 7.98 -7.49
CA SER A 340 6.11 9.44 -7.32
C SER A 340 6.56 9.88 -5.92
N LEU A 341 6.81 8.93 -5.01
CA LEU A 341 7.32 9.22 -3.68
C LEU A 341 8.81 9.54 -3.74
N THR A 342 9.16 10.81 -3.54
CA THR A 342 10.52 11.21 -3.14
C THR A 342 10.70 10.88 -1.65
N HIS A 343 11.87 10.37 -1.25
CA HIS A 343 12.19 10.00 0.14
C HIS A 343 13.08 11.04 0.86
N PRO A 344 12.62 12.30 1.08
CA PRO A 344 13.44 13.28 1.76
C PRO A 344 13.57 12.94 3.24
N SER A 345 14.79 13.13 3.75
CA SER A 345 15.16 12.92 5.16
C SER A 345 14.17 13.56 6.16
N GLY A 346 13.79 12.79 7.19
CA GLY A 346 12.87 13.20 8.25
C GLY A 346 11.39 12.86 8.03
N ARG A 347 11.02 12.22 6.90
CA ARG A 347 9.64 11.77 6.65
C ARG A 347 9.56 10.25 6.65
N ARG A 348 8.64 9.70 7.44
CA ARG A 348 8.34 8.27 7.51
C ARG A 348 6.94 8.01 6.99
N LEU A 349 6.80 7.00 6.14
CA LEU A 349 5.54 6.59 5.54
C LEU A 349 5.23 5.14 5.91
N VAL A 350 4.00 4.86 6.35
CA VAL A 350 3.50 3.50 6.53
C VAL A 350 2.38 3.25 5.54
N ILE A 351 2.47 2.17 4.76
CA ILE A 351 1.42 1.75 3.83
C ILE A 351 0.91 0.38 4.25
N THR A 352 -0.41 0.18 4.26
CA THR A 352 -0.98 -1.15 4.49
C THR A 352 -1.58 -1.73 3.21
N SER A 353 -1.45 -3.05 3.03
CA SER A 353 -1.99 -3.73 1.84
C SER A 353 -2.23 -5.22 2.08
N ARG A 354 -3.14 -5.82 1.32
CA ARG A 354 -3.08 -7.28 1.07
C ARG A 354 -1.83 -7.63 0.25
N PRO A 355 -1.21 -8.82 0.47
CA PRO A 355 -0.01 -9.23 -0.26
C PRO A 355 -0.16 -9.17 -1.78
N GLU A 356 -1.30 -9.61 -2.31
CA GLU A 356 -1.55 -9.73 -3.74
C GLU A 356 -1.62 -8.36 -4.41
N ALA A 357 -2.30 -7.39 -3.79
CA ALA A 357 -2.38 -6.02 -4.29
C ALA A 357 -1.01 -5.33 -4.26
N TRP A 358 -0.24 -5.54 -3.19
CA TRP A 358 1.12 -5.02 -3.06
C TRP A 358 2.05 -5.59 -4.14
N HIS A 359 2.10 -6.92 -4.29
CA HIS A 359 2.92 -7.56 -5.32
C HIS A 359 2.53 -7.13 -6.74
N SER A 360 1.28 -6.70 -6.93
CA SER A 360 0.79 -6.17 -8.20
C SER A 360 1.24 -4.73 -8.46
N ALA A 361 1.13 -3.87 -7.45
CA ALA A 361 1.41 -2.44 -7.55
C ALA A 361 2.91 -2.12 -7.46
N ALA A 362 3.64 -2.84 -6.60
CA ALA A 362 4.99 -2.53 -6.18
C ALA A 362 5.99 -3.69 -6.42
N PRO A 363 6.09 -4.25 -7.66
CA PRO A 363 6.99 -5.38 -7.91
C PRO A 363 8.46 -5.04 -7.59
N ASN A 364 8.86 -3.77 -7.75
CA ASN A 364 10.26 -3.32 -7.67
C ASN A 364 10.53 -2.12 -6.76
N LEU A 365 9.60 -1.71 -5.88
CA LEU A 365 9.86 -0.66 -4.87
C LEU A 365 10.85 -1.10 -3.76
N ARG A 366 11.60 -2.19 -3.99
CA ARG A 366 12.55 -2.77 -3.05
C ARG A 366 13.88 -2.04 -3.18
N ASN A 367 13.97 -0.87 -2.56
CA ASN A 367 15.26 -0.38 -2.09
C ASN A 367 15.41 -0.85 -0.63
N GLU A 368 16.23 -1.86 -0.38
CA GLU A 368 16.31 -2.55 0.92
C GLU A 368 16.72 -1.61 2.08
N LYS A 369 17.38 -0.48 1.77
CA LYS A 369 17.85 0.50 2.76
C LYS A 369 16.80 1.52 3.20
N ASP A 370 15.81 1.81 2.35
CA ASP A 370 14.80 2.87 2.59
C ASP A 370 13.38 2.33 2.73
N THR A 371 13.13 1.10 2.27
CA THR A 371 11.81 0.47 2.27
C THR A 371 11.87 -0.90 2.93
N ARG A 372 11.06 -1.10 3.97
CA ARG A 372 10.88 -2.41 4.63
C ARG A 372 9.48 -2.96 4.35
N VAL A 373 9.38 -4.26 4.09
CA VAL A 373 8.10 -4.95 3.88
C VAL A 373 7.94 -6.03 4.95
N GLY A 374 6.99 -5.82 5.86
CA GLY A 374 6.67 -6.75 6.94
C GLY A 374 5.32 -7.40 6.75
N THR A 375 5.22 -8.70 6.99
CA THR A 375 3.93 -9.43 6.99
C THR A 375 3.45 -9.61 8.42
N LEU A 376 2.22 -9.16 8.72
CA LEU A 376 1.59 -9.39 10.01
C LEU A 376 1.43 -10.89 10.28
N THR A 377 1.99 -11.34 11.38
CA THR A 377 1.80 -12.70 11.87
C THR A 377 0.40 -12.88 12.48
N GLU A 378 -0.15 -14.09 12.46
CA GLU A 378 -1.40 -14.38 13.17
C GLU A 378 -1.20 -14.33 14.70
N LEU A 379 -2.28 -14.22 15.48
CA LEU A 379 -2.17 -14.31 16.94
C LEU A 379 -1.73 -15.72 17.34
N ARG A 380 -0.77 -15.85 18.25
CA ARG A 380 -0.37 -17.17 18.75
C ARG A 380 -1.50 -17.75 19.60
N TYR A 381 -1.81 -19.01 19.32
CA TYR A 381 -2.74 -19.78 20.13
C TYR A 381 -1.96 -20.79 20.98
N PRO A 382 -2.26 -20.92 22.28
CA PRO A 382 -3.34 -20.25 23.00
C PRO A 382 -3.01 -18.85 23.55
N GLU A 383 -1.74 -18.46 23.62
CA GLU A 383 -1.27 -17.36 24.49
C GLU A 383 -1.88 -16.00 24.16
N ASP A 384 -1.70 -15.53 22.91
CA ASP A 384 -2.17 -14.21 22.50
C ASP A 384 -3.70 -14.19 22.38
N VAL A 385 -4.30 -15.29 21.90
CA VAL A 385 -5.76 -15.44 21.76
C VAL A 385 -6.46 -15.39 23.12
N ASN A 386 -5.99 -16.16 24.11
CA ASN A 386 -6.60 -16.17 25.44
C ASN A 386 -6.37 -14.86 26.17
N SER A 387 -5.23 -14.21 25.95
CA SER A 387 -4.94 -12.87 26.48
C SER A 387 -5.91 -11.82 25.90
N TYR A 388 -6.18 -11.87 24.59
CA TYR A 388 -7.16 -11.00 23.94
C TYR A 388 -8.56 -11.20 24.52
N VAL A 389 -9.01 -12.45 24.65
CA VAL A 389 -10.33 -12.78 25.21
C VAL A 389 -10.43 -12.31 26.66
N SER A 390 -9.40 -12.52 27.46
CA SER A 390 -9.36 -12.08 28.86
C SER A 390 -9.41 -10.56 28.98
N ALA A 391 -8.73 -9.84 28.09
CA ALA A 391 -8.77 -8.38 28.04
C ALA A 391 -10.12 -7.84 27.54
N TRP A 392 -10.83 -8.57 26.66
CA TRP A 392 -12.16 -8.20 26.19
C TRP A 392 -13.21 -8.27 27.31
N PHE A 393 -13.14 -9.30 28.15
CA PHE A 393 -14.09 -9.56 29.25
C PHE A 393 -13.46 -9.29 30.62
N ASP A 394 -12.65 -8.23 30.74
CA ASP A 394 -11.95 -7.86 31.99
C ASP A 394 -12.90 -7.71 33.19
N HIS A 395 -14.12 -7.22 32.94
CA HIS A 395 -15.18 -7.08 33.94
C HIS A 395 -16.10 -8.31 34.05
N GLU A 396 -15.99 -9.30 33.17
CA GLU A 396 -16.84 -10.50 33.11
C GLU A 396 -16.04 -11.81 32.89
N PRO A 397 -15.16 -12.22 33.83
CA PRO A 397 -14.24 -13.35 33.62
C PRO A 397 -14.92 -14.69 33.32
N SER A 398 -16.16 -14.89 33.75
CA SER A 398 -16.94 -16.11 33.46
C SER A 398 -17.26 -16.26 31.97
N LEU A 399 -17.48 -15.17 31.25
CA LEU A 399 -17.72 -15.18 29.81
C LEU A 399 -16.42 -15.40 29.04
N ALA A 400 -15.31 -14.81 29.48
CA ALA A 400 -13.98 -15.13 28.95
C ALA A 400 -13.71 -16.64 29.06
N GLN A 401 -13.91 -17.23 30.24
CA GLN A 401 -13.69 -18.66 30.43
C GLN A 401 -14.63 -19.52 29.59
N HIS A 402 -15.88 -19.09 29.39
CA HIS A 402 -16.82 -19.76 28.52
C HIS A 402 -16.36 -19.77 27.06
N LEU A 403 -15.90 -18.64 26.54
CA LEU A 403 -15.36 -18.53 25.18
C LEU A 403 -14.10 -19.37 25.02
N ILE A 404 -13.13 -19.23 25.93
CA ILE A 404 -11.88 -20.01 25.93
C ILE A 404 -12.20 -21.50 25.87
N ARG A 405 -13.14 -21.97 26.69
CA ARG A 405 -13.58 -23.36 26.69
C ARG A 405 -14.17 -23.79 25.34
N GLN A 406 -14.99 -22.96 24.69
CA GLN A 406 -15.48 -23.28 23.34
C GLN A 406 -14.32 -23.40 22.33
N LEU A 407 -13.29 -22.55 22.41
CA LEU A 407 -12.11 -22.61 21.53
C LEU A 407 -11.23 -23.85 21.80
N GLU A 408 -11.11 -24.25 23.07
CA GLU A 408 -10.38 -25.45 23.51
C GLU A 408 -11.09 -26.75 23.10
N GLU A 409 -12.42 -26.79 23.15
CA GLU A 409 -13.21 -27.98 22.82
C GLU A 409 -13.44 -28.14 21.31
N ARG A 410 -13.26 -27.08 20.49
CA ARG A 410 -13.68 -27.05 19.07
C ARG A 410 -12.57 -26.57 18.15
N GLN A 411 -11.98 -27.51 17.42
CA GLN A 411 -10.86 -27.28 16.52
C GLN A 411 -11.20 -26.29 15.39
N GLU A 412 -12.43 -26.31 14.87
CA GLU A 412 -12.85 -25.41 13.80
C GLU A 412 -12.81 -23.93 14.22
N LEU A 413 -13.08 -23.65 15.50
CA LEU A 413 -12.98 -22.30 16.05
C LEU A 413 -11.53 -21.93 16.31
N ARG A 414 -10.72 -22.87 16.82
CA ARG A 414 -9.28 -22.67 17.05
C ARG A 414 -8.52 -22.33 15.76
N ALA A 415 -8.90 -22.92 14.63
CA ALA A 415 -8.25 -22.65 13.35
C ALA A 415 -8.47 -21.20 12.85
N THR A 416 -9.50 -20.51 13.33
CA THR A 416 -9.87 -19.16 12.87
C THR A 416 -9.69 -18.09 13.94
N ALA A 417 -9.64 -18.46 15.22
CA ALA A 417 -9.39 -17.58 16.35
C ALA A 417 -8.06 -16.77 16.29
N PRO A 418 -6.98 -17.26 15.63
CA PRO A 418 -5.79 -16.46 15.40
C PRO A 418 -6.02 -15.17 14.57
N SER A 419 -7.12 -15.10 13.81
CA SER A 419 -7.53 -13.88 13.10
C SER A 419 -8.17 -12.88 14.07
N PRO A 420 -7.59 -11.68 14.27
CA PRO A 420 -8.12 -10.69 15.21
C PRO A 420 -9.58 -10.30 14.94
N LEU A 421 -9.97 -10.14 13.67
CA LEU A 421 -11.34 -9.81 13.30
C LEU A 421 -12.31 -10.94 13.66
N LEU A 422 -11.97 -12.19 13.35
CA LEU A 422 -12.86 -13.31 13.64
C LEU A 422 -12.95 -13.55 15.16
N LEU A 423 -11.85 -13.37 15.89
CA LEU A 423 -11.84 -13.40 17.35
C LEU A 423 -12.71 -12.30 17.96
N THR A 424 -12.66 -11.09 17.41
CA THR A 424 -13.55 -9.98 17.78
C THR A 424 -15.01 -10.39 17.61
N PHE A 425 -15.35 -11.03 16.50
CA PHE A 425 -16.71 -11.53 16.25
C PHE A 425 -17.14 -12.63 17.22
N TYR A 426 -16.24 -13.55 17.59
CA TYR A 426 -16.53 -14.53 18.64
C TYR A 426 -16.78 -13.86 19.99
N CYS A 427 -16.02 -12.83 20.34
CA CYS A 427 -16.24 -12.06 21.57
C CYS A 427 -17.60 -11.35 21.53
N MET A 428 -17.92 -10.65 20.43
CA MET A 428 -19.21 -9.96 20.26
C MET A 428 -20.41 -10.92 20.34
N LEU A 429 -20.34 -12.09 19.69
CA LEU A 429 -21.43 -13.06 19.77
C LEU A 429 -21.57 -13.65 21.17
N THR A 430 -20.46 -13.96 21.84
CA THR A 430 -20.48 -14.53 23.20
C THR A 430 -21.03 -13.53 24.21
N GLU A 431 -20.70 -12.25 24.07
CA GLU A 431 -21.20 -11.20 24.93
C GLU A 431 -22.72 -11.01 24.80
N GLN A 432 -23.22 -11.03 23.56
CA GLN A 432 -24.62 -10.72 23.27
C GLN A 432 -25.54 -11.96 23.41
N GLN A 433 -24.98 -13.15 23.21
CA GLN A 433 -25.68 -14.44 23.22
C GLN A 433 -24.85 -15.50 23.97
N PRO A 434 -24.62 -15.34 25.28
CA PRO A 434 -23.68 -16.18 26.04
C PRO A 434 -24.08 -17.65 26.16
N GLY A 435 -25.36 -17.98 25.91
CA GLY A 435 -25.86 -19.36 25.91
C GLY A 435 -25.76 -20.07 24.56
N ASP A 436 -25.45 -19.35 23.48
CA ASP A 436 -25.48 -19.88 22.12
C ASP A 436 -24.13 -20.51 21.73
N LYS A 437 -24.21 -21.59 20.94
CA LYS A 437 -23.00 -22.18 20.35
C LYS A 437 -22.49 -21.29 19.22
N LEU A 438 -21.18 -21.03 19.23
CA LEU A 438 -20.53 -20.27 18.17
C LEU A 438 -20.63 -21.01 16.81
N PRO A 439 -20.82 -20.27 15.70
CA PRO A 439 -20.91 -20.85 14.36
C PRO A 439 -19.62 -21.59 13.98
N ARG A 440 -19.75 -22.71 13.26
CA ARG A 440 -18.61 -23.56 12.89
C ARG A 440 -17.81 -23.00 11.72
N ARG A 441 -18.49 -22.30 10.82
CA ARG A 441 -17.94 -21.83 9.55
C ARG A 441 -17.86 -20.32 9.55
N THR A 442 -16.83 -19.79 8.89
CA THR A 442 -16.65 -18.34 8.72
C THR A 442 -17.84 -17.71 8.00
N ARG A 443 -18.45 -18.41 7.03
CA ARG A 443 -19.68 -17.95 6.35
C ARG A 443 -20.85 -17.73 7.32
N GLU A 444 -21.02 -18.62 8.29
CA GLU A 444 -22.09 -18.53 9.29
C GLU A 444 -21.78 -17.45 10.33
N LEU A 445 -20.51 -17.28 10.67
CA LEU A 445 -20.03 -16.20 11.54
C LEU A 445 -20.35 -14.83 10.96
N TYR A 446 -19.99 -14.59 9.69
CA TYR A 446 -20.32 -13.34 9.01
C TYR A 446 -21.84 -13.11 8.94
N SER A 447 -22.61 -14.14 8.60
CA SER A 447 -24.07 -14.04 8.54
C SER A 447 -24.67 -13.64 9.90
N ARG A 448 -24.26 -14.31 11.00
CA ARG A 448 -24.72 -13.97 12.36
C ARG A 448 -24.27 -12.60 12.83
N ILE A 449 -23.06 -12.16 12.48
CA ILE A 449 -22.57 -10.82 12.82
C ILE A 449 -23.37 -9.75 12.10
N ILE A 450 -23.70 -9.94 10.82
CA ILE A 450 -24.57 -8.99 10.10
C ILE A 450 -25.95 -8.89 10.75
N ASP A 451 -26.53 -10.03 11.15
CA ASP A 451 -27.80 -10.03 11.89
C ASP A 451 -27.68 -9.32 13.25
N LEU A 452 -26.58 -9.55 13.98
CA LEU A 452 -26.30 -8.85 15.22
C LEU A 452 -26.19 -7.33 15.00
N LEU A 453 -25.48 -6.90 13.95
CA LEU A 453 -25.29 -5.50 13.60
C LEU A 453 -26.63 -4.82 13.27
N PHE A 454 -27.51 -5.48 12.53
CA PHE A 454 -28.86 -4.95 12.25
C PHE A 454 -29.63 -4.62 13.51
N THR A 455 -29.60 -5.52 14.51
CA THR A 455 -30.35 -5.30 15.76
C THR A 455 -29.83 -4.11 16.59
N GLY A 456 -28.62 -3.63 16.33
CA GLY A 456 -28.00 -2.56 17.10
C GLY A 456 -27.77 -2.92 18.57
N ARG A 457 -27.86 -4.20 18.96
CA ARG A 457 -27.73 -4.67 20.36
C ARG A 457 -26.34 -4.44 20.97
N TRP A 458 -25.34 -4.26 20.11
CA TRP A 458 -23.99 -3.85 20.48
C TRP A 458 -23.89 -2.34 20.76
N ALA A 459 -24.89 -1.53 20.36
CA ALA A 459 -24.96 -0.08 20.55
C ALA A 459 -25.96 0.29 21.66
N LYS A 460 -25.89 1.53 22.16
CA LYS A 460 -26.66 1.98 23.35
C LYS A 460 -28.19 1.95 23.18
N ASP A 461 -28.70 2.00 21.94
CA ASP A 461 -30.14 2.04 21.61
C ASP A 461 -30.51 0.91 20.61
N PRO A 462 -30.93 -0.28 21.07
CA PRO A 462 -31.27 -1.39 20.18
C PRO A 462 -32.61 -1.18 19.47
N GLU A 463 -32.67 -1.54 18.19
CA GLU A 463 -33.89 -1.44 17.39
C GLU A 463 -34.81 -2.65 17.62
N GLN A 464 -36.12 -2.42 17.74
CA GLN A 464 -37.13 -3.47 17.92
C GLN A 464 -38.02 -3.58 16.67
N GLY A 465 -38.42 -4.81 16.33
CA GLY A 465 -39.37 -5.07 15.22
C GLY A 465 -38.77 -4.96 13.81
N ILE A 466 -37.45 -5.10 13.66
CA ILE A 466 -36.76 -5.05 12.37
C ILE A 466 -37.05 -6.31 11.55
N ASP A 467 -37.40 -6.12 10.27
CA ASP A 467 -37.36 -7.19 9.28
C ASP A 467 -35.92 -7.42 8.80
N LEU A 468 -35.24 -8.37 9.45
CA LEU A 468 -33.86 -8.74 9.11
C LEU A 468 -33.73 -9.22 7.66
N SER A 469 -34.76 -9.89 7.13
CA SER A 469 -34.73 -10.43 5.76
C SER A 469 -34.77 -9.32 4.72
N ALA A 470 -35.63 -8.31 4.92
CA ALA A 470 -35.69 -7.14 4.05
C ALA A 470 -34.41 -6.28 4.13
N CYS A 471 -33.84 -6.13 5.33
CA CYS A 471 -32.57 -5.42 5.51
C CYS A 471 -31.42 -6.15 4.81
N ARG A 472 -31.30 -7.48 4.99
CA ARG A 472 -30.29 -8.30 4.33
C ARG A 472 -30.40 -8.24 2.80
N ALA A 473 -31.61 -8.39 2.26
CA ALA A 473 -31.84 -8.28 0.81
C ALA A 473 -31.41 -6.91 0.25
N THR A 474 -31.64 -5.84 1.02
CA THR A 474 -31.21 -4.48 0.65
C THR A 474 -29.69 -4.35 0.66
N LEU A 475 -29.01 -4.85 1.70
CA LEU A 475 -27.54 -4.84 1.74
C LEU A 475 -26.91 -5.69 0.63
N GLN A 476 -27.46 -6.87 0.34
CA GLN A 476 -26.96 -7.72 -0.76
C GLN A 476 -27.05 -7.01 -2.10
N ARG A 477 -28.18 -6.33 -2.36
CA ARG A 477 -28.36 -5.49 -3.56
C ARG A 477 -27.35 -4.36 -3.58
N TRP A 478 -27.18 -3.60 -2.50
CA TRP A 478 -26.18 -2.52 -2.44
C TRP A 478 -24.76 -3.02 -2.66
N ALA A 479 -24.42 -4.15 -2.03
CA ALA A 479 -23.13 -4.78 -2.16
C ALA A 479 -22.84 -5.15 -3.62
N TRP A 480 -23.80 -5.76 -4.31
CA TRP A 480 -23.68 -6.11 -5.73
C TRP A 480 -23.62 -4.89 -6.64
N GLU A 481 -24.52 -3.92 -6.47
CA GLU A 481 -24.55 -2.69 -7.28
C GLU A 481 -23.25 -1.89 -7.17
N GLY A 482 -22.60 -1.92 -6.00
CA GLY A 482 -21.32 -1.26 -5.78
C GLY A 482 -20.12 -1.93 -6.48
N VAL A 483 -20.24 -3.19 -6.94
CA VAL A 483 -19.10 -3.94 -7.52
C VAL A 483 -19.31 -4.43 -8.94
N LYS A 484 -20.56 -4.64 -9.38
CA LYS A 484 -20.88 -5.27 -10.68
C LYS A 484 -20.28 -4.54 -11.88
N ASP A 485 -20.22 -3.21 -11.80
CA ASP A 485 -19.67 -2.31 -12.82
C ASP A 485 -18.32 -1.70 -12.40
N ALA A 486 -17.85 -2.01 -11.19
CA ALA A 486 -16.57 -1.54 -10.66
C ALA A 486 -15.44 -2.43 -11.18
N VAL A 487 -15.19 -2.34 -12.48
CA VAL A 487 -14.18 -3.10 -13.19
C VAL A 487 -13.22 -2.19 -13.96
N THR A 488 -11.98 -2.64 -14.12
CA THR A 488 -11.01 -1.99 -14.99
C THR A 488 -11.47 -2.06 -16.46
N SER A 489 -10.82 -1.30 -17.34
CA SER A 489 -11.03 -1.37 -18.80
C SER A 489 -10.85 -2.79 -19.38
N PHE A 490 -10.12 -3.65 -18.68
CA PHE A 490 -9.87 -5.06 -19.05
C PHE A 490 -10.76 -6.05 -18.29
N GLY A 491 -11.69 -5.57 -17.45
CA GLY A 491 -12.68 -6.37 -16.74
C GLY A 491 -12.13 -7.14 -15.54
N LEU A 492 -11.09 -6.64 -14.86
CA LEU A 492 -10.72 -7.08 -13.51
C LEU A 492 -11.50 -6.26 -12.48
N GLY A 493 -11.72 -6.78 -11.29
CA GLY A 493 -12.28 -6.03 -10.17
C GLY A 493 -11.46 -4.76 -9.88
N ALA A 494 -12.18 -3.67 -9.59
CA ALA A 494 -11.64 -2.41 -9.08
C ALA A 494 -12.61 -1.87 -8.03
N TRP A 495 -12.86 -2.65 -6.99
CA TRP A 495 -13.88 -2.36 -5.99
C TRP A 495 -13.50 -1.09 -5.20
N PRO A 496 -14.38 -0.08 -5.14
CA PRO A 496 -14.08 1.17 -4.47
C PRO A 496 -14.08 1.02 -2.94
N ASP A 497 -13.57 2.01 -2.22
CA ASP A 497 -13.68 2.09 -0.75
C ASP A 497 -15.10 2.55 -0.34
N THR A 498 -15.73 3.41 -1.15
CA THR A 498 -17.09 3.92 -0.94
C THR A 498 -18.01 3.61 -2.13
N PHE A 499 -19.31 3.56 -1.89
CA PHE A 499 -20.32 3.37 -2.93
C PHE A 499 -21.50 4.33 -2.71
N THR A 500 -22.24 4.64 -3.78
CA THR A 500 -23.39 5.55 -3.71
C THR A 500 -24.70 4.80 -3.76
N THR A 501 -25.62 5.12 -2.86
CA THR A 501 -27.00 4.64 -2.85
C THR A 501 -27.98 5.76 -3.14
N GLU A 502 -29.15 5.44 -3.67
CA GLU A 502 -30.26 6.40 -3.76
C GLU A 502 -30.79 6.76 -2.36
N GLN A 503 -31.24 8.00 -2.19
CA GLN A 503 -31.83 8.48 -0.93
C GLN A 503 -33.26 7.93 -0.78
N GLU A 504 -33.40 6.77 -0.13
CA GLU A 504 -34.71 6.22 0.21
C GLU A 504 -35.29 6.94 1.46
N VAL A 505 -36.53 7.44 1.35
CA VAL A 505 -37.22 8.25 2.37
C VAL A 505 -37.45 7.49 3.70
N ASN A 506 -37.54 6.15 3.64
CA ASN A 506 -37.82 5.27 4.79
C ASN A 506 -36.78 4.16 4.94
N LEU A 507 -35.49 4.50 4.82
CA LEU A 507 -34.43 3.51 4.96
C LEU A 507 -34.28 3.08 6.44
N PRO A 508 -34.33 1.76 6.76
CA PRO A 508 -34.10 1.28 8.12
C PRO A 508 -32.73 1.73 8.66
N ARG A 509 -32.73 2.32 9.87
CA ARG A 509 -31.49 2.73 10.55
C ARG A 509 -30.57 1.54 10.83
N ALA A 510 -31.11 0.33 10.98
CA ALA A 510 -30.37 -0.93 10.97
C ALA A 510 -29.33 -1.06 9.83
N LEU A 511 -29.61 -0.54 8.63
CA LEU A 511 -28.68 -0.61 7.49
C LEU A 511 -27.45 0.29 7.71
N ASP A 512 -27.61 1.42 8.40
CA ASP A 512 -26.52 2.33 8.74
C ASP A 512 -25.57 1.69 9.77
N HIS A 513 -25.99 0.64 10.51
CA HIS A 513 -25.11 -0.12 11.41
C HIS A 513 -24.12 -1.04 10.67
N VAL A 514 -24.35 -1.34 9.40
CA VAL A 514 -23.46 -2.19 8.58
C VAL A 514 -22.75 -1.40 7.49
N ALA A 515 -23.45 -0.44 6.89
CA ALA A 515 -22.94 0.45 5.84
C ALA A 515 -23.23 1.93 6.17
N PRO A 516 -22.54 2.52 7.16
CA PRO A 516 -22.76 3.90 7.58
C PRO A 516 -22.58 4.93 6.45
N LYS A 517 -23.36 6.02 6.56
CA LYS A 517 -23.26 7.19 5.68
C LYS A 517 -21.93 7.90 5.91
N GLN A 518 -21.27 8.31 4.83
CA GLN A 518 -20.10 9.18 4.91
C GLN A 518 -20.56 10.65 5.02
N GLN A 519 -19.93 11.47 5.86
CA GLN A 519 -20.28 12.89 5.99
C GLN A 519 -19.71 13.69 4.79
N TYR A 520 -20.62 14.25 3.98
CA TYR A 520 -20.49 15.22 2.86
C TYR A 520 -19.19 15.21 2.02
N PRO A 521 -19.26 14.93 0.71
CA PRO A 521 -18.33 15.55 -0.24
C PRO A 521 -18.55 17.06 -0.23
N ALA A 522 -17.48 17.83 -0.08
CA ALA A 522 -17.48 19.30 -0.12
C ALA A 522 -17.72 19.88 -1.53
N GLU A 523 -18.12 19.06 -2.50
CA GLU A 523 -18.23 19.45 -3.90
C GLU A 523 -19.69 19.60 -4.30
N HIS A 524 -20.03 20.81 -4.77
CA HIS A 524 -21.37 21.28 -5.12
C HIS A 524 -22.01 20.58 -6.35
N THR A 525 -21.60 19.36 -6.69
CA THR A 525 -21.90 18.68 -7.95
C THR A 525 -22.91 17.54 -7.85
N PHE A 526 -23.24 17.04 -6.65
CA PHE A 526 -24.28 16.02 -6.48
C PHE A 526 -25.60 16.63 -6.03
N THR A 527 -26.66 16.32 -6.79
CA THR A 527 -28.06 16.48 -6.36
C THR A 527 -28.26 15.81 -5.00
N ARG A 528 -29.16 16.38 -4.18
CA ARG A 528 -29.43 15.91 -2.80
C ARG A 528 -29.98 14.47 -2.70
N ASP A 529 -30.10 13.75 -3.82
CA ASP A 529 -30.76 12.46 -4.00
C ASP A 529 -29.85 11.23 -3.88
N ARG A 530 -28.53 11.40 -3.75
CA ARG A 530 -27.56 10.29 -3.59
C ARG A 530 -26.81 10.39 -2.27
N VAL A 531 -26.57 9.24 -1.64
CA VAL A 531 -25.90 9.10 -0.35
C VAL A 531 -24.66 8.22 -0.53
N GLU A 532 -23.50 8.75 -0.17
CA GLU A 532 -22.23 7.99 -0.14
C GLU A 532 -22.13 7.16 1.14
N ARG A 533 -21.69 5.91 1.01
CA ARG A 533 -21.64 4.90 2.08
C ARG A 533 -20.34 4.09 2.03
N ARG A 534 -19.96 3.56 3.19
CA ARG A 534 -18.84 2.62 3.35
C ARG A 534 -19.29 1.48 4.24
N PHE A 535 -18.96 0.23 3.89
CA PHE A 535 -19.18 -0.92 4.77
C PHE A 535 -18.22 -0.87 5.96
N LEU A 536 -18.65 -1.33 7.15
CA LEU A 536 -17.80 -1.34 8.34
C LEU A 536 -16.48 -2.11 8.17
N HIS A 537 -16.49 -3.14 7.33
CA HIS A 537 -15.29 -3.86 6.95
C HIS A 537 -15.44 -4.49 5.56
N ARG A 538 -14.34 -4.55 4.81
CA ARG A 538 -14.30 -5.09 3.44
C ARG A 538 -14.80 -6.52 3.34
N THR A 539 -14.49 -7.38 4.32
CA THR A 539 -14.96 -8.77 4.30
C THR A 539 -16.46 -8.93 4.50
N LEU A 540 -17.14 -7.97 5.13
CA LEU A 540 -18.61 -7.97 5.18
C LEU A 540 -19.20 -7.67 3.80
N TRP A 541 -18.60 -6.73 3.07
CA TRP A 541 -18.99 -6.45 1.70
C TRP A 541 -18.74 -7.67 0.79
N GLU A 542 -17.55 -8.26 0.85
CA GLU A 542 -17.21 -9.49 0.11
C GLU A 542 -18.19 -10.63 0.39
N HIS A 543 -18.55 -10.84 1.66
CA HIS A 543 -19.54 -11.85 2.05
C HIS A 543 -20.93 -11.53 1.50
N LEU A 544 -21.39 -10.28 1.54
CA LEU A 544 -22.69 -9.87 1.00
C LEU A 544 -22.76 -9.99 -0.52
N VAL A 545 -21.66 -9.72 -1.24
CA VAL A 545 -21.56 -10.00 -2.68
C VAL A 545 -21.68 -11.50 -2.94
N ALA A 546 -21.00 -12.34 -2.16
CA ALA A 546 -21.10 -13.78 -2.26
C ALA A 546 -22.53 -14.30 -1.98
N GLU A 547 -23.21 -13.76 -0.97
CA GLU A 547 -24.62 -14.07 -0.71
C GLU A 547 -25.54 -13.63 -1.86
N HIS A 548 -25.31 -12.46 -2.45
CA HIS A 548 -26.07 -12.01 -3.62
C HIS A 548 -25.91 -12.98 -4.79
N ILE A 549 -24.67 -13.37 -5.12
CA ILE A 549 -24.39 -14.33 -6.20
C ILE A 549 -25.05 -15.69 -5.93
N ALA A 550 -25.13 -16.11 -4.67
CA ALA A 550 -25.81 -17.34 -4.28
C ALA A 550 -27.34 -17.31 -4.54
N THR A 551 -27.95 -16.13 -4.76
CA THR A 551 -29.36 -15.99 -5.17
C THR A 551 -29.58 -16.18 -6.67
N LEU A 552 -28.53 -16.10 -7.48
CA LEU A 552 -28.59 -16.25 -8.94
C LEU A 552 -28.73 -17.72 -9.35
N THR A 553 -29.12 -17.96 -10.60
CA THR A 553 -29.05 -19.34 -11.13
C THR A 553 -27.59 -19.79 -11.28
N PRO A 554 -27.29 -21.11 -11.26
CA PRO A 554 -25.91 -21.59 -11.45
C PRO A 554 -25.24 -21.10 -12.74
N LYS A 555 -26.04 -20.76 -13.77
CA LYS A 555 -25.53 -20.21 -15.02
C LYS A 555 -25.08 -18.76 -14.84
N GLU A 556 -25.96 -17.91 -14.31
CA GLU A 556 -25.68 -16.49 -14.07
C GLU A 556 -24.56 -16.30 -13.05
N ALA A 557 -24.56 -17.10 -11.98
CA ALA A 557 -23.48 -17.11 -10.99
C ALA A 557 -22.13 -17.49 -11.63
N ALA A 558 -22.10 -18.50 -12.50
CA ALA A 558 -20.88 -18.86 -13.22
C ALA A 558 -20.42 -17.75 -14.16
N GLU A 559 -21.35 -17.08 -14.86
CA GLU A 559 -21.03 -15.96 -15.75
C GLU A 559 -20.48 -14.75 -14.99
N ALA A 560 -20.99 -14.49 -13.79
CA ALA A 560 -20.49 -13.43 -12.90
C ALA A 560 -19.10 -13.75 -12.33
N LEU A 561 -18.84 -15.01 -11.93
CA LEU A 561 -17.58 -15.39 -11.27
C LEU A 561 -16.42 -15.65 -12.24
N LEU A 562 -16.71 -16.18 -13.43
CA LEU A 562 -15.68 -16.64 -14.38
C LEU A 562 -14.63 -15.57 -14.76
N PRO A 563 -14.96 -14.28 -14.97
CA PRO A 563 -13.97 -13.24 -15.25
C PRO A 563 -12.92 -13.05 -14.15
N HIS A 564 -13.26 -13.45 -12.92
CA HIS A 564 -12.53 -13.13 -11.70
C HIS A 564 -11.85 -14.34 -11.06
N VAL A 565 -11.92 -15.52 -11.69
CA VAL A 565 -11.28 -16.76 -11.18
C VAL A 565 -9.75 -16.65 -11.17
N TRP A 566 -9.17 -15.99 -12.18
CA TRP A 566 -7.72 -15.92 -12.38
C TRP A 566 -7.19 -14.49 -12.22
N PHE A 567 -6.22 -14.32 -11.33
CA PHE A 567 -5.43 -13.09 -11.14
C PHE A 567 -6.26 -11.85 -10.82
N ASP A 568 -7.40 -12.01 -10.13
CA ASP A 568 -8.26 -10.92 -9.67
C ASP A 568 -8.25 -10.83 -8.13
N PRO A 569 -7.46 -9.91 -7.55
CA PRO A 569 -7.28 -9.83 -6.10
C PRO A 569 -8.55 -9.38 -5.35
N ASP A 570 -9.39 -8.54 -5.96
CA ASP A 570 -10.63 -8.04 -5.35
C ASP A 570 -11.66 -9.15 -5.10
N TRP A 571 -11.56 -10.23 -5.86
CA TRP A 571 -12.52 -11.33 -5.88
C TRP A 571 -12.00 -12.60 -5.20
N GLN A 572 -10.75 -12.61 -4.72
CA GLN A 572 -10.07 -13.79 -4.18
C GLN A 572 -10.83 -14.44 -3.01
N VAL A 573 -11.45 -13.64 -2.14
CA VAL A 573 -12.27 -14.12 -1.01
C VAL A 573 -13.71 -14.40 -1.46
N THR A 574 -14.26 -13.54 -2.31
CA THR A 574 -15.65 -13.57 -2.75
C THR A 574 -15.98 -14.81 -3.59
N VAL A 575 -15.11 -15.20 -4.53
CA VAL A 575 -15.36 -16.34 -5.44
C VAL A 575 -15.54 -17.67 -4.68
N PRO A 576 -14.61 -18.13 -3.81
CA PRO A 576 -14.82 -19.37 -3.07
C PRO A 576 -16.01 -19.28 -2.11
N MET A 577 -16.24 -18.11 -1.50
CA MET A 577 -17.39 -17.90 -0.61
C MET A 577 -18.73 -17.98 -1.35
N ALA A 578 -18.80 -17.45 -2.57
CA ALA A 578 -19.99 -17.52 -3.41
C ALA A 578 -20.30 -18.97 -3.80
N ILE A 579 -19.27 -19.75 -4.18
CA ILE A 579 -19.42 -21.19 -4.45
C ILE A 579 -19.93 -21.93 -3.21
N ALA A 580 -19.30 -21.68 -2.05
CA ALA A 580 -19.68 -22.33 -0.80
C ALA A 580 -21.11 -21.99 -0.34
N THR A 581 -21.57 -20.77 -0.59
CA THR A 581 -22.89 -20.28 -0.17
C THR A 581 -24.01 -20.69 -1.13
N HIS A 582 -23.68 -20.98 -2.39
CA HIS A 582 -24.67 -21.29 -3.42
C HIS A 582 -25.47 -22.58 -3.09
N PRO A 583 -26.81 -22.57 -3.12
CA PRO A 583 -27.63 -23.76 -2.84
C PRO A 583 -27.35 -24.92 -3.80
N GLU A 584 -27.20 -24.63 -5.10
CA GLU A 584 -26.81 -25.59 -6.13
C GLU A 584 -25.30 -25.62 -6.44
N ARG A 585 -24.44 -25.52 -5.40
CA ARG A 585 -22.98 -25.40 -5.53
C ARG A 585 -22.31 -26.45 -6.41
N SER A 586 -22.78 -27.70 -6.40
CA SER A 586 -22.21 -28.74 -7.28
C SER A 586 -22.44 -28.45 -8.76
N LYS A 587 -23.59 -27.86 -9.14
CA LYS A 587 -23.86 -27.46 -10.52
C LYS A 587 -23.02 -26.25 -10.91
N LEU A 588 -22.84 -25.28 -10.00
CA LEU A 588 -21.98 -24.12 -10.21
C LEU A 588 -20.52 -24.55 -10.38
N ALA A 589 -19.99 -25.36 -9.47
CA ALA A 589 -18.65 -25.91 -9.54
C ALA A 589 -18.41 -26.66 -10.86
N LYS A 590 -19.34 -27.55 -11.27
CA LYS A 590 -19.27 -28.23 -12.58
C LYS A 590 -19.21 -27.29 -13.77
N ARG A 591 -19.86 -26.11 -13.71
CA ARG A 591 -19.81 -25.11 -14.79
C ARG A 591 -18.43 -24.45 -14.87
N LEU A 592 -17.85 -24.08 -13.74
CA LEU A 592 -16.50 -23.51 -13.67
C LEU A 592 -15.44 -24.55 -14.06
N TRP A 593 -15.62 -25.80 -13.61
CA TRP A 593 -14.72 -26.93 -13.89
C TRP A 593 -14.60 -27.29 -15.38
N ARG A 594 -15.50 -26.82 -16.26
CA ARG A 594 -15.33 -27.00 -17.71
C ARG A 594 -14.08 -26.34 -18.29
N HIS A 595 -13.45 -25.47 -17.52
CA HIS A 595 -12.20 -24.81 -17.86
C HIS A 595 -10.96 -25.52 -17.28
N HIS A 596 -11.15 -26.60 -16.51
CA HIS A 596 -10.08 -27.48 -16.04
C HIS A 596 -9.71 -28.49 -17.14
N LYS A 597 -8.45 -28.93 -17.15
CA LYS A 597 -7.89 -29.91 -18.09
C LYS A 597 -7.15 -31.01 -17.32
N ASP A 598 -7.46 -32.26 -17.64
CA ASP A 598 -6.87 -33.44 -16.99
C ASP A 598 -5.40 -33.70 -17.39
N ASN A 599 -5.03 -33.39 -18.64
CA ASN A 599 -3.65 -33.49 -19.15
C ASN A 599 -3.16 -32.12 -19.65
N PRO A 600 -2.84 -31.19 -18.74
CA PRO A 600 -2.55 -29.82 -19.12
C PRO A 600 -1.12 -29.62 -19.64
N SER A 601 -0.94 -28.73 -20.61
CA SER A 601 0.38 -28.11 -20.89
C SER A 601 0.91 -27.34 -19.67
N PRO A 602 2.20 -26.96 -19.60
CA PRO A 602 2.73 -26.19 -18.47
C PRO A 602 1.94 -24.90 -18.16
N VAL A 603 1.47 -24.20 -19.20
CA VAL A 603 0.63 -23.00 -19.07
C VAL A 603 -0.76 -23.35 -18.52
N GLN A 604 -1.38 -24.40 -19.05
CA GLN A 604 -2.68 -24.90 -18.57
C GLN A 604 -2.60 -25.43 -17.15
N LYS A 605 -1.45 -25.94 -16.71
CA LYS A 605 -1.26 -26.44 -15.36
C LYS A 605 -1.47 -25.32 -14.34
N VAL A 606 -0.93 -24.12 -14.60
CA VAL A 606 -1.16 -22.94 -13.75
C VAL A 606 -2.64 -22.54 -13.71
N ILE A 607 -3.33 -22.62 -14.86
CA ILE A 607 -4.76 -22.29 -15.00
C ILE A 607 -5.64 -23.30 -14.24
N SER A 608 -5.37 -24.60 -14.41
CA SER A 608 -6.07 -25.71 -13.76
C SER A 608 -5.83 -25.73 -12.25
N THR A 609 -4.58 -25.51 -11.81
CA THR A 609 -4.24 -25.47 -10.38
C THR A 609 -5.05 -24.41 -9.63
N ARG A 610 -5.31 -23.24 -10.24
CA ARG A 610 -6.18 -22.24 -9.60
C ARG A 610 -7.62 -22.72 -9.38
N LEU A 611 -8.18 -23.50 -10.31
CA LEU A 611 -9.52 -24.09 -10.15
C LEU A 611 -9.53 -25.18 -9.07
N GLU A 612 -8.46 -25.98 -8.98
CA GLU A 612 -8.28 -27.00 -7.94
C GLU A 612 -8.23 -26.35 -6.54
N GLU A 613 -7.39 -25.32 -6.38
CA GLU A 613 -7.30 -24.52 -5.16
C GLU A 613 -8.65 -23.90 -4.79
N LEU A 614 -9.37 -23.34 -5.78
CA LEU A 614 -10.65 -22.68 -5.58
C LEU A 614 -11.71 -23.64 -5.01
N LEU A 615 -11.75 -24.89 -5.49
CA LEU A 615 -12.66 -25.89 -4.94
C LEU A 615 -12.28 -26.27 -3.51
N LEU A 616 -11.00 -26.36 -3.17
CA LEU A 616 -10.57 -26.64 -1.79
C LEU A 616 -10.84 -25.46 -0.84
N GLN A 617 -10.71 -24.22 -1.31
CA GLN A 617 -11.12 -23.02 -0.58
C GLN A 617 -12.62 -23.04 -0.27
N ALA A 618 -13.47 -23.41 -1.25
CA ALA A 618 -14.90 -23.60 -1.03
C ALA A 618 -15.20 -24.80 -0.12
N ALA A 619 -14.43 -25.88 -0.23
CA ALA A 619 -14.54 -27.06 0.63
C ALA A 619 -14.30 -26.69 2.10
N GLY A 620 -13.41 -25.76 2.40
CA GLY A 620 -13.17 -25.26 3.77
C GLY A 620 -14.40 -24.65 4.44
N GLN A 621 -15.35 -24.15 3.67
CA GLN A 621 -16.59 -23.51 4.15
C GLN A 621 -17.83 -24.39 4.04
N THR A 622 -17.68 -25.65 3.61
CA THR A 622 -18.79 -26.60 3.35
C THR A 622 -18.50 -27.98 3.95
N ASP A 623 -19.55 -28.79 4.05
CA ASP A 623 -19.47 -30.18 4.49
C ASP A 623 -19.70 -31.14 3.30
N PRO A 624 -19.20 -32.39 3.33
CA PRO A 624 -19.39 -33.34 2.23
C PRO A 624 -20.86 -33.56 1.84
N GLU A 625 -21.78 -33.48 2.80
CA GLU A 625 -23.23 -33.64 2.62
C GLU A 625 -23.86 -32.52 1.77
N ASP A 626 -23.18 -31.37 1.66
CA ASP A 626 -23.64 -30.25 0.82
C ASP A 626 -23.43 -30.49 -0.68
N TRP A 627 -22.73 -31.56 -1.06
CA TRP A 627 -22.28 -31.82 -2.43
C TRP A 627 -22.89 -33.08 -3.02
N THR A 628 -23.16 -33.08 -4.33
CA THR A 628 -23.53 -34.30 -5.06
C THR A 628 -22.35 -35.26 -5.16
N GLY A 629 -22.61 -36.58 -5.17
CA GLY A 629 -21.58 -37.63 -5.16
C GLY A 629 -20.35 -37.37 -6.04
N GLU A 630 -20.52 -37.12 -7.33
CA GLU A 630 -19.40 -36.84 -8.25
C GLU A 630 -18.54 -35.63 -7.85
N SER A 631 -19.16 -34.54 -7.40
CA SER A 631 -18.42 -33.35 -6.96
C SER A 631 -17.79 -33.55 -5.58
N CYS A 632 -18.42 -34.35 -4.71
CA CYS A 632 -17.87 -34.74 -3.42
C CYS A 632 -16.60 -35.60 -3.62
N ASP A 633 -16.67 -36.60 -4.51
CA ASP A 633 -15.54 -37.46 -4.87
C ASP A 633 -14.37 -36.65 -5.45
N LEU A 634 -14.67 -35.70 -6.35
CA LEU A 634 -13.68 -34.77 -6.89
C LEU A 634 -12.94 -34.01 -5.78
N ILE A 635 -13.66 -33.44 -4.80
CA ILE A 635 -13.02 -32.71 -3.69
C ILE A 635 -12.15 -33.65 -2.85
N HIS A 636 -12.62 -34.87 -2.56
CA HIS A 636 -11.82 -35.85 -1.83
C HIS A 636 -10.54 -36.25 -2.58
N ASP A 637 -10.58 -36.36 -3.89
CA ASP A 637 -9.42 -36.68 -4.72
C ASP A 637 -8.45 -35.51 -4.82
N LEU A 638 -8.95 -34.28 -4.97
CA LEU A 638 -8.14 -33.06 -4.92
C LEU A 638 -7.42 -32.92 -3.58
N ARG A 639 -8.09 -33.23 -2.46
CA ARG A 639 -7.47 -33.20 -1.14
C ARG A 639 -6.26 -34.14 -1.05
N LYS A 640 -6.36 -35.36 -1.60
CA LYS A 640 -5.24 -36.31 -1.64
C LYS A 640 -4.11 -35.82 -2.55
N HIS A 641 -4.46 -35.32 -3.74
CA HIS A 641 -3.49 -34.91 -4.76
C HIS A 641 -2.69 -33.67 -4.34
N LEU A 642 -3.33 -32.74 -3.63
CA LEU A 642 -2.74 -31.46 -3.23
C LEU A 642 -2.18 -31.47 -1.80
N ALA A 643 -2.21 -32.59 -1.08
CA ALA A 643 -1.77 -32.66 0.32
C ALA A 643 -0.34 -32.20 0.58
N ILE A 644 0.56 -32.41 -0.39
CA ILE A 644 1.96 -31.97 -0.28
C ILE A 644 2.13 -30.52 -0.75
N ARG A 645 1.38 -30.11 -1.79
CA ARG A 645 1.52 -28.79 -2.42
C ARG A 645 0.81 -27.67 -1.64
N HIS A 646 -0.36 -27.96 -1.08
CA HIS A 646 -1.20 -27.01 -0.34
C HIS A 646 -1.67 -27.60 1.01
N PRO A 647 -0.73 -27.88 1.93
CA PRO A 647 -1.05 -28.39 3.27
C PRO A 647 -2.06 -27.52 4.02
N ASP A 648 -1.99 -26.20 3.84
CA ASP A 648 -2.88 -25.18 4.39
C ASP A 648 -4.34 -25.38 3.96
N LEU A 649 -4.59 -25.61 2.67
CA LEU A 649 -5.93 -25.85 2.14
C LEU A 649 -6.52 -27.18 2.63
N ILE A 650 -5.66 -28.20 2.82
CA ILE A 650 -6.10 -29.50 3.37
C ILE A 650 -6.52 -29.35 4.82
N THR A 651 -5.74 -28.63 5.61
CA THR A 651 -6.10 -28.29 6.98
C THR A 651 -7.38 -27.46 7.04
N ALA A 652 -7.54 -26.45 6.19
CA ALA A 652 -8.74 -25.60 6.16
C ALA A 652 -10.03 -26.39 5.83
N SER A 653 -9.91 -27.54 5.16
CA SER A 653 -11.01 -28.44 4.83
C SER A 653 -11.00 -29.76 5.63
N ALA A 654 -10.39 -29.79 6.82
CA ALA A 654 -10.24 -30.98 7.67
C ALA A 654 -11.56 -31.70 8.02
N GLN A 655 -12.72 -31.03 7.95
CA GLN A 655 -14.03 -31.68 8.13
C GLN A 655 -14.35 -32.76 7.09
N TRP A 656 -13.63 -32.81 5.97
CA TRP A 656 -13.78 -33.80 4.91
C TRP A 656 -13.10 -35.13 5.30
N THR A 657 -13.60 -35.72 6.39
CA THR A 657 -12.96 -36.80 7.17
C THR A 657 -12.61 -38.04 6.35
N SER A 658 -13.42 -38.42 5.36
CA SER A 658 -13.19 -39.61 4.52
C SER A 658 -11.84 -39.60 3.79
N SER A 659 -11.28 -38.41 3.55
CA SER A 659 -9.97 -38.24 2.90
C SER A 659 -8.82 -37.95 3.86
N ASN A 660 -9.08 -37.68 5.14
CA ASN A 660 -8.05 -37.25 6.09
C ASN A 660 -6.98 -38.33 6.29
N ALA A 661 -7.39 -39.59 6.47
CA ALA A 661 -6.44 -40.69 6.66
C ALA A 661 -5.47 -40.84 5.46
N ALA A 662 -5.99 -40.67 4.23
CA ALA A 662 -5.16 -40.69 3.03
C ALA A 662 -4.21 -39.47 2.97
N CYS A 663 -4.70 -38.27 3.31
CA CYS A 663 -3.86 -37.07 3.35
C CYS A 663 -2.76 -37.17 4.40
N VAL A 664 -3.09 -37.65 5.62
CA VAL A 664 -2.13 -37.89 6.71
C VAL A 664 -1.07 -38.89 6.27
N GLU A 665 -1.47 -39.97 5.58
CA GLU A 665 -0.54 -40.96 5.05
C GLU A 665 0.39 -40.38 3.98
N THR A 666 -0.15 -39.61 3.03
CA THR A 666 0.63 -38.93 2.00
C THR A 666 1.62 -37.93 2.60
N ILE A 667 1.18 -37.11 3.56
CA ILE A 667 2.01 -36.12 4.26
C ILE A 667 3.11 -36.83 5.06
N ARG A 668 2.77 -37.91 5.79
CA ARG A 668 3.73 -38.72 6.55
C ARG A 668 4.81 -39.32 5.65
N ASN A 669 4.42 -39.91 4.53
CA ASN A 669 5.36 -40.48 3.56
C ASN A 669 6.22 -39.39 2.87
N ALA A 670 5.68 -38.19 2.69
CA ALA A 670 6.46 -37.08 2.17
C ALA A 670 7.51 -36.60 3.19
N ILE A 671 7.15 -36.46 4.47
CA ILE A 671 8.10 -36.07 5.54
C ILE A 671 9.31 -37.01 5.57
N THR A 672 9.10 -38.32 5.39
CA THR A 672 10.18 -39.32 5.39
C THR A 672 11.02 -39.34 4.12
N ALA A 673 10.38 -39.16 2.97
CA ALA A 673 11.07 -39.14 1.68
C ALA A 673 11.88 -37.85 1.46
N ILE A 674 11.47 -36.75 2.10
CA ILE A 674 12.18 -35.48 2.03
C ILE A 674 13.48 -35.61 2.83
N THR A 675 14.61 -35.63 2.13
CA THR A 675 15.96 -35.59 2.70
C THR A 675 16.36 -34.18 3.14
N ASN A 676 15.68 -33.15 2.63
CA ASN A 676 15.92 -31.75 2.97
C ASN A 676 15.10 -31.33 4.20
N PRO A 677 15.73 -31.00 5.34
CA PRO A 677 15.02 -30.63 6.56
C PRO A 677 14.02 -29.46 6.40
N TRP A 678 14.20 -28.57 5.41
CA TRP A 678 13.38 -27.35 5.22
C TRP A 678 11.99 -27.62 4.62
N GLY A 679 11.84 -28.70 3.86
CA GLY A 679 10.54 -29.09 3.28
C GLY A 679 9.57 -29.76 4.27
N ARG A 680 10.04 -30.12 5.47
CA ARG A 680 9.27 -30.88 6.46
C ARG A 680 8.32 -30.00 7.30
N GLY A 681 8.63 -28.72 7.53
CA GLY A 681 7.92 -27.84 8.47
C GLY A 681 6.42 -27.66 8.20
N PRO A 682 6.01 -27.14 7.03
CA PRO A 682 4.58 -26.96 6.70
C PRO A 682 3.78 -28.27 6.68
N LEU A 683 4.45 -29.38 6.35
CA LEU A 683 3.86 -30.71 6.34
C LEU A 683 3.62 -31.24 7.77
N ILE A 684 4.56 -30.99 8.69
CA ILE A 684 4.41 -31.31 10.10
C ILE A 684 3.24 -30.52 10.72
N GLU A 685 3.17 -29.22 10.45
CA GLU A 685 2.08 -28.37 10.94
C GLU A 685 0.71 -28.85 10.43
N ALA A 686 0.62 -29.18 9.14
CA ALA A 686 -0.61 -29.74 8.57
C ALA A 686 -0.99 -31.09 9.18
N LEU A 687 0.00 -31.96 9.43
CA LEU A 687 -0.22 -33.24 10.10
C LEU A 687 -0.80 -33.04 11.50
N VAL A 688 -0.32 -32.07 12.28
CA VAL A 688 -0.87 -31.72 13.60
C VAL A 688 -2.30 -31.21 13.48
N LYS A 689 -2.55 -30.30 12.52
CA LYS A 689 -3.84 -29.64 12.35
C LYS A 689 -4.92 -30.49 11.67
N LEU A 690 -4.62 -31.68 11.14
CA LEU A 690 -5.64 -32.60 10.62
C LEU A 690 -6.32 -33.43 11.72
N ASP A 691 -6.05 -33.09 12.99
CA ASP A 691 -6.41 -33.83 14.21
C ASP A 691 -6.32 -35.34 14.01
N PRO A 692 -5.09 -35.85 13.77
CA PRO A 692 -4.87 -37.26 13.67
C PRO A 692 -5.44 -37.94 14.91
N THR A 693 -6.16 -39.04 14.69
CA THR A 693 -6.67 -39.89 15.78
C THR A 693 -5.55 -40.22 16.77
N ASN A 694 -5.87 -40.57 18.02
CA ASN A 694 -4.84 -40.99 18.99
C ASN A 694 -3.91 -42.07 18.43
N THR A 695 -4.44 -42.95 17.57
CA THR A 695 -3.67 -43.96 16.83
C THR A 695 -2.70 -43.33 15.83
N GLU A 696 -3.13 -42.32 15.07
CA GLU A 696 -2.29 -41.60 14.10
C GLU A 696 -1.27 -40.69 14.80
N LYS A 697 -1.64 -39.98 15.88
CA LYS A 697 -0.70 -39.26 16.75
C LYS A 697 0.33 -40.21 17.34
N ALA A 698 -0.10 -41.36 17.87
CA ALA A 698 0.81 -42.37 18.40
C ALA A 698 1.75 -42.92 17.32
N LYS A 699 1.25 -43.17 16.09
CA LYS A 699 2.09 -43.59 14.96
C LYS A 699 3.07 -42.51 14.53
N ALA A 700 2.65 -41.24 14.44
CA ALA A 700 3.51 -40.13 14.09
C ALA A 700 4.60 -39.91 15.14
N ARG A 701 4.25 -39.92 16.44
CA ARG A 701 5.22 -39.86 17.55
C ARG A 701 6.18 -41.04 17.55
N ALA A 702 5.65 -42.27 17.45
CA ALA A 702 6.47 -43.48 17.39
C ALA A 702 7.45 -43.41 16.21
N HIS A 703 6.99 -42.95 15.05
CA HIS A 703 7.82 -42.80 13.89
C HIS A 703 8.90 -41.73 14.06
N ILE A 704 8.55 -40.55 14.60
CA ILE A 704 9.54 -39.51 14.93
C ILE A 704 10.59 -40.07 15.89
N LEU A 705 10.17 -40.75 16.97
CA LEU A 705 11.04 -41.36 17.96
C LEU A 705 11.92 -42.48 17.37
N ASP A 706 11.41 -43.29 16.45
CA ASP A 706 12.18 -44.31 15.71
C ASP A 706 13.20 -43.67 14.74
N THR A 707 12.95 -42.42 14.34
CA THR A 707 13.81 -41.67 13.41
C THR A 707 14.86 -40.84 14.13
N LEU A 708 14.64 -40.45 15.41
CA LEU A 708 15.65 -39.71 16.17
C LEU A 708 17.05 -40.39 16.13
N PRO A 709 17.18 -41.73 16.33
CA PRO A 709 18.48 -42.39 16.29
C PRO A 709 19.15 -42.42 14.91
N THR A 710 18.40 -42.21 13.83
CA THR A 710 18.93 -42.19 12.45
C THR A 710 19.22 -40.77 11.97
N ALA A 711 18.73 -39.75 12.68
CA ALA A 711 19.06 -38.35 12.44
C ALA A 711 20.50 -38.07 12.88
N THR A 712 21.45 -38.19 11.94
CA THR A 712 22.87 -37.91 12.18
C THR A 712 23.20 -36.41 12.12
N ASP A 713 22.29 -35.60 11.57
CA ASP A 713 22.42 -34.15 11.48
C ASP A 713 21.69 -33.45 12.64
N PRO A 714 22.38 -32.65 13.47
CA PRO A 714 21.78 -31.86 14.54
C PRO A 714 20.59 -30.99 14.11
N TRP A 715 20.57 -30.52 12.86
CA TRP A 715 19.48 -29.70 12.33
C TRP A 715 18.20 -30.51 12.07
N ASP A 716 18.33 -31.70 11.51
CA ASP A 716 17.20 -32.59 11.30
C ASP A 716 16.63 -33.07 12.65
N LEU A 717 17.54 -33.37 13.59
CA LEU A 717 17.16 -33.76 14.95
C LEU A 717 16.32 -32.65 15.62
N ALA A 718 16.76 -31.40 15.59
CA ALA A 718 16.02 -30.29 16.21
C ALA A 718 14.60 -30.11 15.63
N ARG A 719 14.41 -30.30 14.32
CA ARG A 719 13.09 -30.19 13.68
C ARG A 719 12.16 -31.35 14.01
N LEU A 720 12.69 -32.56 14.09
CA LEU A 720 11.93 -33.72 14.54
C LEU A 720 11.44 -33.54 15.97
N ILE A 721 12.24 -32.89 16.83
CA ILE A 721 11.87 -32.55 18.20
C ILE A 721 10.77 -31.50 18.28
N GLU A 722 10.85 -30.44 17.49
CA GLU A 722 9.79 -29.43 17.38
C GLU A 722 8.47 -30.07 16.93
N ALA A 723 8.53 -30.96 15.93
CA ALA A 723 7.38 -31.75 15.47
C ALA A 723 6.79 -32.64 16.57
N LEU A 724 7.67 -33.32 17.32
CA LEU A 724 7.26 -34.17 18.43
C LEU A 724 6.55 -33.36 19.51
N ALA A 725 7.04 -32.17 19.85
CA ALA A 725 6.45 -31.28 20.84
C ALA A 725 5.01 -30.88 20.50
N GLN A 726 4.70 -30.69 19.20
CA GLN A 726 3.36 -30.36 18.72
C GLN A 726 2.37 -31.53 18.69
N LEU A 727 2.84 -32.78 18.86
CA LEU A 727 1.98 -33.98 18.82
C LEU A 727 1.56 -34.47 20.21
N ASP A 728 1.57 -33.61 21.23
CA ASP A 728 1.27 -33.94 22.62
C ASP A 728 2.03 -35.20 23.10
N PRO A 729 3.37 -35.16 23.13
CA PRO A 729 4.16 -36.31 23.56
C PRO A 729 3.93 -36.57 25.04
N THR A 730 3.83 -37.84 25.42
CA THR A 730 3.81 -38.25 26.83
C THR A 730 5.14 -37.88 27.49
N GLU A 731 5.16 -37.82 28.82
CA GLU A 731 6.42 -37.53 29.52
C GLU A 731 7.49 -38.59 29.23
N ASP A 732 7.11 -39.85 29.01
CA ASP A 732 8.04 -40.90 28.58
C ASP A 732 8.64 -40.60 27.21
N GLN A 733 7.84 -40.07 26.28
CA GLN A 733 8.28 -39.70 24.93
C GLN A 733 9.15 -38.44 24.95
N ARG A 734 8.80 -37.44 25.77
CA ARG A 734 9.67 -36.28 26.01
C ARG A 734 10.98 -36.71 26.65
N ALA A 735 10.95 -37.58 27.66
CA ALA A 735 12.13 -38.10 28.31
C ALA A 735 13.01 -38.90 27.34
N GLN A 736 12.42 -39.71 26.45
CA GLN A 736 13.16 -40.40 25.39
C GLN A 736 13.85 -39.43 24.43
N ALA A 737 13.13 -38.40 23.99
CA ALA A 737 13.65 -37.36 23.12
C ALA A 737 14.74 -36.50 23.78
N ARG A 738 14.52 -36.07 25.03
CA ARG A 738 15.52 -35.35 25.85
C ARG A 738 16.74 -36.21 26.11
N ALA A 739 16.57 -37.49 26.44
CA ALA A 739 17.68 -38.42 26.64
C ALA A 739 18.51 -38.53 25.35
N HIS A 740 17.86 -38.62 24.18
CA HIS A 740 18.59 -38.66 22.92
C HIS A 740 19.36 -37.36 22.65
N ILE A 741 18.78 -36.19 22.94
CA ILE A 741 19.50 -34.90 22.87
C ILE A 741 20.67 -34.87 23.85
N LEU A 742 20.47 -35.27 25.11
CA LEU A 742 21.50 -35.26 26.15
C LEU A 742 22.63 -36.25 25.86
N ASP A 743 22.35 -37.40 25.25
CA ASP A 743 23.36 -38.37 24.81
C ASP A 743 24.13 -37.89 23.58
N THR A 744 23.49 -37.13 22.68
CA THR A 744 24.11 -36.58 21.47
C THR A 744 24.88 -35.30 21.74
N LEU A 745 24.49 -34.47 22.72
CA LEU A 745 25.14 -33.20 23.04
C LEU A 745 26.66 -33.31 23.28
N PRO A 746 27.18 -34.27 24.06
CA PRO A 746 28.62 -34.41 24.30
C PRO A 746 29.42 -34.77 23.04
N THR A 747 28.82 -35.56 22.14
CA THR A 747 29.48 -36.03 20.90
C THR A 747 29.27 -35.08 19.72
N THR A 748 28.27 -34.20 19.80
CA THR A 748 28.01 -33.15 18.82
C THR A 748 29.13 -32.12 18.86
N ASN A 749 29.57 -31.69 17.66
CA ASN A 749 30.52 -30.60 17.52
C ASN A 749 30.03 -29.39 18.34
N PRO A 750 30.85 -28.78 19.21
CA PRO A 750 30.52 -27.55 19.92
C PRO A 750 29.79 -26.49 19.08
N ARG A 751 30.12 -26.37 17.79
CA ARG A 751 29.44 -25.51 16.81
C ARG A 751 27.93 -25.78 16.68
N ASP A 752 27.50 -27.03 16.72
CA ASP A 752 26.12 -27.44 16.43
C ASP A 752 25.28 -27.69 17.70
N ARG A 753 25.92 -27.70 18.88
CA ARG A 753 25.25 -27.92 20.18
C ARG A 753 24.18 -26.89 20.48
N ALA A 754 24.40 -25.62 20.13
CA ALA A 754 23.45 -24.53 20.39
C ALA A 754 22.05 -24.84 19.85
N ARG A 755 21.95 -25.46 18.67
CA ARG A 755 20.67 -25.81 18.04
C ARG A 755 19.95 -26.95 18.76
N LEU A 756 20.70 -27.94 19.24
CA LEU A 756 20.14 -29.03 20.05
C LEU A 756 19.70 -28.54 21.43
N ILE A 757 20.38 -27.54 21.99
CA ILE A 757 20.00 -26.90 23.25
C ILE A 757 18.66 -26.19 23.11
N GLU A 758 18.44 -25.43 22.03
CA GLU A 758 17.15 -24.79 21.74
C GLU A 758 16.02 -25.83 21.63
N ALA A 759 16.26 -26.94 20.91
CA ALA A 759 15.31 -28.05 20.83
C ALA A 759 15.06 -28.73 22.20
N LEU A 760 16.10 -28.85 23.02
CA LEU A 760 15.98 -29.37 24.39
C LEU A 760 15.07 -28.47 25.24
N VAL A 761 15.22 -27.14 25.15
CA VAL A 761 14.40 -26.15 25.88
C VAL A 761 12.92 -26.32 25.53
N GLN A 762 12.58 -26.58 24.27
CA GLN A 762 11.19 -26.84 23.84
C GLN A 762 10.57 -28.10 24.47
N LEU A 763 11.37 -29.09 24.86
CA LEU A 763 10.91 -30.31 25.54
C LEU A 763 10.74 -30.15 27.05
N ALA A 764 10.78 -28.90 27.55
CA ALA A 764 10.67 -28.54 28.96
C ALA A 764 11.64 -29.37 29.83
N PRO A 765 12.95 -29.14 29.69
CA PRO A 765 13.95 -29.89 30.43
C PRO A 765 13.80 -29.60 31.93
N THR A 766 13.98 -30.63 32.74
CA THR A 766 14.02 -30.54 34.19
C THR A 766 15.20 -29.68 34.63
N GLU A 767 15.14 -29.14 35.85
CA GLU A 767 16.26 -28.34 36.40
C GLU A 767 17.58 -29.12 36.46
N LYS A 768 17.50 -30.44 36.64
CA LYS A 768 18.67 -31.33 36.60
C LYS A 768 19.27 -31.38 35.19
N GLU A 769 18.43 -31.49 34.15
CA GLU A 769 18.87 -31.49 32.75
C GLU A 769 19.39 -30.11 32.34
N ARG A 770 18.72 -29.01 32.72
CA ARG A 770 19.23 -27.64 32.50
C ARG A 770 20.58 -27.43 33.14
N THR A 771 20.73 -27.81 34.41
CA THR A 771 22.02 -27.71 35.13
C THR A 771 23.09 -28.54 34.45
N HIS A 772 22.78 -29.77 34.04
CA HIS A 772 23.74 -30.60 33.31
C HIS A 772 24.16 -29.94 31.97
N THR A 773 23.22 -29.40 31.21
CA THR A 773 23.49 -28.73 29.93
C THR A 773 24.26 -27.41 30.13
N ARG A 774 23.92 -26.61 31.14
CA ARG A 774 24.67 -25.39 31.49
C ARG A 774 26.11 -25.71 31.89
N THR A 775 26.31 -26.73 32.73
CA THR A 775 27.66 -27.21 33.09
C THR A 775 28.42 -27.65 31.86
N LEU A 776 27.79 -28.44 30.96
CA LEU A 776 28.42 -28.85 29.71
C LEU A 776 28.83 -27.65 28.86
N ILE A 777 27.97 -26.62 28.75
CA ILE A 777 28.31 -25.39 28.02
C ILE A 777 29.50 -24.70 28.67
N LEU A 778 29.43 -24.40 29.98
CA LEU A 778 30.47 -23.67 30.72
C LEU A 778 31.81 -24.41 30.72
N ASP A 779 31.81 -25.73 30.80
CA ASP A 779 33.03 -26.56 30.70
C ASP A 779 33.64 -26.55 29.30
N THR A 780 32.84 -26.21 28.28
CA THR A 780 33.31 -26.20 26.88
C THR A 780 33.82 -24.84 26.44
N LEU A 781 33.31 -23.73 27.02
CA LEU A 781 33.73 -22.36 26.69
C LEU A 781 35.27 -22.17 26.67
N PRO A 782 36.06 -22.68 27.65
CA PRO A 782 37.51 -22.44 27.67
C PRO A 782 38.29 -23.09 26.52
N THR A 783 37.68 -24.05 25.83
CA THR A 783 38.34 -24.87 24.79
C THR A 783 37.81 -24.57 23.38
N THR A 784 36.82 -23.69 23.27
CA THR A 784 36.17 -23.36 22.00
C THR A 784 36.80 -22.15 21.34
N ASN A 785 36.77 -22.13 20.01
CA ASN A 785 37.17 -20.94 19.28
C ASN A 785 36.16 -19.78 19.51
N PRO A 786 36.58 -18.53 19.27
CA PRO A 786 35.76 -17.34 19.52
C PRO A 786 34.35 -17.41 18.89
N TRP A 787 34.21 -17.92 17.67
CA TRP A 787 32.92 -18.05 16.98
C TRP A 787 31.97 -19.04 17.67
N THR A 788 32.51 -20.18 18.08
CA THR A 788 31.73 -21.23 18.75
C THR A 788 31.32 -20.80 20.16
N LEU A 789 32.19 -20.05 20.83
CA LEU A 789 31.95 -19.48 22.13
C LEU A 789 30.71 -18.56 22.11
N ALA A 790 30.60 -17.66 21.14
CA ALA A 790 29.43 -16.77 20.98
C ALA A 790 28.11 -17.57 20.90
N ARG A 791 28.05 -18.57 20.01
CA ARG A 791 26.84 -19.40 19.82
C ARG A 791 26.43 -20.20 21.06
N LEU A 792 27.42 -20.71 21.80
CA LEU A 792 27.14 -21.46 23.02
C LEU A 792 26.60 -20.56 24.14
N ILE A 793 27.01 -19.29 24.17
CA ILE A 793 26.52 -18.31 25.13
C ILE A 793 25.10 -17.85 24.80
N GLU A 794 24.78 -17.63 23.53
CA GLU A 794 23.40 -17.40 23.08
C GLU A 794 22.47 -18.55 23.54
N ALA A 795 22.93 -19.80 23.41
CA ALA A 795 22.19 -20.98 23.89
C ALA A 795 22.14 -21.07 25.43
N LEU A 796 23.20 -20.65 26.13
CA LEU A 796 23.23 -20.58 27.60
C LEU A 796 22.17 -19.63 28.13
N ALA A 797 21.96 -18.48 27.48
CA ALA A 797 20.98 -17.48 27.88
C ALA A 797 19.54 -18.04 27.91
N GLN A 798 19.23 -19.05 27.08
CA GLN A 798 17.93 -19.72 27.02
C GLN A 798 17.70 -20.77 28.13
N LEU A 799 18.73 -21.11 28.91
CA LEU A 799 18.67 -22.13 29.97
C LEU A 799 18.51 -21.55 31.38
N ASP A 800 18.05 -20.30 31.48
CA ASP A 800 17.92 -19.54 32.73
C ASP A 800 19.22 -19.58 33.58
N PRO A 801 20.34 -19.05 33.05
CA PRO A 801 21.60 -19.07 33.77
C PRO A 801 21.52 -18.17 35.01
N THR A 802 22.10 -18.64 36.10
CA THR A 802 22.27 -17.87 37.33
C THR A 802 23.24 -16.72 37.11
N GLU A 803 23.20 -15.70 37.96
CA GLU A 803 24.13 -14.56 37.86
C GLU A 803 25.61 -14.98 37.95
N LYS A 804 25.89 -16.06 38.67
CA LYS A 804 27.24 -16.64 38.72
C LYS A 804 27.66 -17.19 37.36
N GLU A 805 26.76 -17.88 36.67
CA GLU A 805 26.99 -18.45 35.34
C GLU A 805 27.08 -17.35 34.27
N ARG A 806 26.22 -16.32 34.33
CA ARG A 806 26.34 -15.13 33.46
C ARG A 806 27.66 -14.42 33.64
N THR A 807 28.09 -14.23 34.89
CA THR A 807 29.39 -13.60 35.20
C THR A 807 30.55 -14.42 34.64
N GLN A 808 30.49 -15.75 34.75
CA GLN A 808 31.48 -16.63 34.16
C GLN A 808 31.48 -16.55 32.63
N ALA A 809 30.31 -16.56 31.97
CA ALA A 809 30.20 -16.46 30.53
C ALA A 809 30.67 -15.09 29.98
N ARG A 810 30.32 -13.97 30.66
CA ARG A 810 30.84 -12.63 30.34
C ARG A 810 32.36 -12.57 30.44
N ALA A 811 32.94 -13.14 31.51
CA ALA A 811 34.39 -13.20 31.67
C ALA A 811 35.05 -13.96 30.51
N HIS A 812 34.48 -15.09 30.10
CA HIS A 812 34.98 -15.83 28.94
C HIS A 812 34.89 -15.04 27.64
N ILE A 813 33.82 -14.28 27.39
CA ILE A 813 33.75 -13.40 26.21
C ILE A 813 34.85 -12.35 26.26
N LEU A 814 34.97 -11.61 27.37
CA LEU A 814 35.93 -10.51 27.51
C LEU A 814 37.38 -10.99 27.40
N ASP A 815 37.71 -12.17 27.94
CA ASP A 815 39.03 -12.81 27.80
C ASP A 815 39.30 -13.26 26.35
N THR A 816 38.24 -13.52 25.58
CA THR A 816 38.33 -14.00 24.19
C THR A 816 38.33 -12.86 23.17
N LEU A 817 37.77 -11.68 23.49
CA LEU A 817 37.75 -10.50 22.60
C LEU A 817 39.14 -10.18 21.98
N PRO A 818 40.26 -10.19 22.72
CA PRO A 818 41.59 -9.89 22.15
C PRO A 818 42.10 -10.95 21.17
N THR A 819 41.50 -12.14 21.17
CA THR A 819 41.87 -13.26 20.30
C THR A 819 41.01 -13.35 19.04
N ALA A 820 39.94 -12.57 18.95
CA ALA A 820 39.09 -12.46 17.77
C ALA A 820 39.78 -11.57 16.73
N THR A 821 40.63 -12.18 15.91
CA THR A 821 41.42 -11.47 14.89
C THR A 821 40.62 -11.14 13.63
N ASP A 822 39.50 -11.81 13.40
CA ASP A 822 38.59 -11.51 12.29
C ASP A 822 37.37 -10.68 12.77
N PRO A 823 37.00 -9.61 12.03
CA PRO A 823 35.88 -8.74 12.35
C PRO A 823 34.54 -9.45 12.56
N TRP A 824 34.23 -10.45 11.72
CA TRP A 824 33.00 -11.22 11.81
C TRP A 824 32.82 -11.90 13.18
N THR A 825 33.87 -12.57 13.64
CA THR A 825 33.81 -13.29 14.91
C THR A 825 33.79 -12.34 16.10
N LEU A 826 34.45 -11.20 16.00
CA LEU A 826 34.37 -10.14 17.00
C LEU A 826 32.92 -9.63 17.16
N ALA A 827 32.25 -9.32 16.05
CA ALA A 827 30.86 -8.85 16.06
C ALA A 827 29.92 -9.82 16.78
N ARG A 828 30.01 -11.12 16.47
CA ARG A 828 29.19 -12.15 17.13
C ARG A 828 29.43 -12.29 18.63
N LEU A 829 30.69 -12.18 19.07
CA LEU A 829 31.00 -12.21 20.51
C LEU A 829 30.33 -11.06 21.26
N ILE A 830 30.23 -9.91 20.62
CA ILE A 830 29.63 -8.70 21.17
C ILE A 830 28.10 -8.84 21.26
N GLU A 831 27.46 -9.39 20.23
CA GLU A 831 26.03 -9.74 20.27
C GLU A 831 25.72 -10.71 21.42
N ALA A 832 26.56 -11.75 21.59
CA ALA A 832 26.43 -12.71 22.68
C ALA A 832 26.66 -12.04 24.06
N LEU A 833 27.56 -11.06 24.15
CA LEU A 833 27.80 -10.29 25.37
C LEU A 833 26.57 -9.46 25.75
N ALA A 834 25.90 -8.83 24.78
CA ALA A 834 24.71 -8.02 24.98
C ALA A 834 23.56 -8.81 25.62
N GLN A 835 23.44 -10.11 25.32
CA GLN A 835 22.42 -10.99 25.90
C GLN A 835 22.67 -11.39 27.37
N LEU A 836 23.84 -11.07 27.94
CA LEU A 836 24.22 -11.41 29.31
C LEU A 836 24.13 -10.23 30.29
N ASP A 837 23.38 -9.17 29.93
CA ASP A 837 23.26 -7.93 30.69
C ASP A 837 24.63 -7.34 31.09
N PRO A 838 25.45 -6.90 30.11
CA PRO A 838 26.78 -6.40 30.39
C PRO A 838 26.74 -5.06 31.12
N THR A 839 27.65 -4.87 32.08
CA THR A 839 27.81 -3.59 32.77
C THR A 839 28.34 -2.51 31.81
N GLU A 840 28.22 -1.24 32.17
CA GLU A 840 28.77 -0.14 31.36
C GLU A 840 30.28 -0.30 31.09
N ASP A 841 31.05 -0.77 32.08
CA ASP A 841 32.48 -1.02 31.91
C ASP A 841 32.75 -2.11 30.86
N GLN A 842 31.90 -3.15 30.83
CA GLN A 842 32.01 -4.24 29.86
C GLN A 842 31.59 -3.78 28.45
N ARG A 843 30.53 -2.96 28.35
CA ARG A 843 30.12 -2.32 27.07
C ARG A 843 31.22 -1.38 26.57
N ALA A 844 31.82 -0.57 27.44
CA ALA A 844 32.93 0.31 27.09
C ALA A 844 34.16 -0.45 26.59
N GLN A 845 34.51 -1.57 27.24
CA GLN A 845 35.59 -2.44 26.79
C GLN A 845 35.30 -3.05 25.41
N ALA A 846 34.08 -3.57 25.19
CA ALA A 846 33.68 -4.14 23.92
C ALA A 846 33.69 -3.10 22.77
N ARG A 847 33.16 -1.88 23.02
CA ARG A 847 33.22 -0.77 22.04
C ARG A 847 34.66 -0.41 21.67
N ALA A 848 35.57 -0.38 22.65
CA ALA A 848 36.97 -0.08 22.39
C ALA A 848 37.60 -1.13 21.46
N HIS A 849 37.32 -2.42 21.69
CA HIS A 849 37.80 -3.48 20.80
C HIS A 849 37.26 -3.36 19.37
N ILE A 850 35.99 -2.95 19.18
CA ILE A 850 35.46 -2.70 17.82
C ILE A 850 36.25 -1.58 17.15
N LEU A 851 36.42 -0.43 17.83
CA LEU A 851 37.10 0.73 17.26
C LEU A 851 38.57 0.46 16.94
N ASP A 852 39.25 -0.36 17.75
CA ASP A 852 40.62 -0.78 17.50
C ASP A 852 40.73 -1.77 16.31
N THR A 853 39.66 -2.51 16.02
CA THR A 853 39.61 -3.50 14.93
C THR A 853 39.13 -2.91 13.62
N LEU A 854 38.37 -1.79 13.64
CA LEU A 854 37.89 -1.10 12.44
C LEU A 854 38.99 -0.89 11.38
N PRO A 855 40.19 -0.36 11.71
CA PRO A 855 41.23 -0.12 10.71
C PRO A 855 41.82 -1.39 10.06
N ALA A 856 41.64 -2.55 10.69
CA ALA A 856 42.07 -3.84 10.15
C ALA A 856 41.01 -4.47 9.22
N ALA A 857 39.75 -4.03 9.30
CA ALA A 857 38.67 -4.46 8.43
C ALA A 857 38.83 -3.83 7.03
N SER A 858 39.64 -4.48 6.21
CA SER A 858 39.89 -4.05 4.82
C SER A 858 38.77 -4.50 3.88
N ASP A 859 38.02 -5.53 4.27
CA ASP A 859 36.86 -6.06 3.55
C ASP A 859 35.59 -5.33 4.04
N PRO A 860 34.79 -4.75 3.13
CA PRO A 860 33.51 -4.12 3.48
C PRO A 860 32.49 -5.01 4.18
N TRP A 861 32.52 -6.33 3.96
CA TRP A 861 31.64 -7.27 4.67
C TRP A 861 31.96 -7.34 6.17
N ASP A 862 33.25 -7.29 6.48
CA ASP A 862 33.75 -7.27 7.84
C ASP A 862 33.42 -5.95 8.54
N LEU A 863 33.46 -4.84 7.81
CA LEU A 863 33.14 -3.51 8.32
C LEU A 863 31.66 -3.36 8.68
N ASP A 864 30.76 -3.78 7.80
CA ASP A 864 29.29 -3.76 7.98
C ASP A 864 28.87 -4.45 9.29
N ARG A 865 29.45 -5.63 9.56
CA ARG A 865 29.15 -6.41 10.77
C ARG A 865 29.66 -5.79 12.07
N LEU A 866 30.84 -5.17 12.03
CA LEU A 866 31.35 -4.44 13.19
C LEU A 866 30.46 -3.24 13.54
N ILE A 867 29.84 -2.63 12.53
CA ILE A 867 28.93 -1.50 12.70
C ILE A 867 27.61 -1.94 13.35
N GLU A 868 27.02 -3.03 12.89
CA GLU A 868 25.84 -3.64 13.54
C GLU A 868 26.11 -3.98 15.01
N ALA A 869 27.26 -4.61 15.30
CA ALA A 869 27.64 -4.96 16.66
C ALA A 869 27.92 -3.72 17.54
N LEU A 870 28.49 -2.65 16.96
CA LEU A 870 28.73 -1.40 17.67
C LEU A 870 27.41 -0.74 18.09
N ALA A 871 26.39 -0.79 17.24
CA ALA A 871 25.07 -0.23 17.51
C ALA A 871 24.39 -0.87 18.73
N GLN A 872 24.59 -2.18 18.95
CA GLN A 872 24.04 -2.90 20.12
C GLN A 872 24.69 -2.54 21.46
N LEU A 873 25.80 -1.80 21.45
CA LEU A 873 26.53 -1.40 22.65
C LEU A 873 26.27 0.05 23.06
N ASP A 874 25.24 0.71 22.51
CA ASP A 874 24.95 2.13 22.73
C ASP A 874 26.17 3.03 22.45
N PRO A 875 26.61 3.15 21.17
CA PRO A 875 27.80 3.92 20.84
C PRO A 875 27.52 5.42 21.00
N THR A 876 28.50 6.13 21.56
CA THR A 876 28.46 7.59 21.70
C THR A 876 28.59 8.28 20.34
N ASP A 877 28.11 9.53 20.21
CA ASP A 877 28.22 10.33 18.98
C ASP A 877 29.63 10.41 18.42
N ASN A 878 30.64 10.46 19.30
CA ASN A 878 32.05 10.50 18.91
C ASN A 878 32.49 9.18 18.25
N GLN A 879 32.01 8.04 18.76
CA GLN A 879 32.31 6.72 18.22
C GLN A 879 31.63 6.53 16.87
N GLN A 880 30.37 6.96 16.72
CA GLN A 880 29.68 6.94 15.42
C GLN A 880 30.40 7.82 14.38
N THR A 881 30.87 8.99 14.79
CA THR A 881 31.64 9.91 13.92
C THR A 881 32.96 9.29 13.48
N GLN A 882 33.67 8.62 14.39
CA GLN A 882 34.91 7.91 14.07
C GLN A 882 34.67 6.77 13.06
N THR A 883 33.58 6.00 13.22
CA THR A 883 33.23 4.92 12.30
C THR A 883 32.83 5.43 10.92
N ARG A 884 32.02 6.50 10.83
CA ARG A 884 31.68 7.13 9.53
C ARG A 884 32.92 7.65 8.79
N ALA A 885 33.83 8.30 9.50
CA ALA A 885 35.08 8.77 8.92
C ALA A 885 35.90 7.63 8.31
N HIS A 886 35.95 6.48 8.99
CA HIS A 886 36.63 5.30 8.45
C HIS A 886 35.96 4.79 7.17
N ILE A 887 34.63 4.66 7.13
CA ILE A 887 33.91 4.23 5.92
C ILE A 887 34.21 5.15 4.72
N LEU A 888 34.19 6.47 4.94
CA LEU A 888 34.49 7.44 3.89
C LEU A 888 35.93 7.37 3.39
N ASP A 889 36.88 7.02 4.25
CA ASP A 889 38.28 6.79 3.87
C ASP A 889 38.47 5.45 3.12
N THR A 890 37.62 4.46 3.38
CA THR A 890 37.67 3.14 2.72
C THR A 890 36.94 3.12 1.37
N LEU A 891 35.92 3.97 1.17
CA LEU A 891 35.17 4.08 -0.09
C LEU A 891 36.06 4.15 -1.36
N PRO A 892 37.13 4.99 -1.41
CA PRO A 892 38.01 5.09 -2.57
C PRO A 892 38.84 3.83 -2.87
N THR A 893 38.93 2.90 -1.92
CA THR A 893 39.69 1.67 -2.06
C THR A 893 38.84 0.48 -2.51
N ALA A 894 37.51 0.63 -2.51
CA ALA A 894 36.57 -0.38 -2.99
C ALA A 894 36.60 -0.44 -4.52
N THR A 895 37.33 -1.41 -5.05
CA THR A 895 37.41 -1.67 -6.50
C THR A 895 36.35 -2.65 -6.98
N ASP A 896 35.77 -3.45 -6.07
CA ASP A 896 34.67 -4.36 -6.35
C ASP A 896 33.31 -3.63 -6.14
N PRO A 897 32.32 -3.82 -7.01
CA PRO A 897 31.01 -3.20 -6.83
C PRO A 897 30.21 -3.71 -5.63
N TRP A 898 30.44 -4.96 -5.21
CA TRP A 898 29.85 -5.52 -3.98
C TRP A 898 30.36 -4.82 -2.74
N ASP A 899 31.66 -4.53 -2.73
CA ASP A 899 32.37 -3.82 -1.68
C ASP A 899 31.80 -2.40 -1.51
N LEU A 900 31.57 -1.70 -2.62
CA LEU A 900 31.02 -0.35 -2.59
C LEU A 900 29.57 -0.30 -2.09
N ASP A 901 28.71 -1.20 -2.53
CA ASP A 901 27.30 -1.26 -2.09
C ASP A 901 27.19 -1.47 -0.57
N ARG A 902 28.03 -2.34 -0.02
CA ARG A 902 28.12 -2.61 1.43
C ARG A 902 28.60 -1.39 2.23
N LEU A 903 29.67 -0.73 1.79
CA LEU A 903 30.16 0.48 2.46
C LEU A 903 29.09 1.58 2.49
N ILE A 904 28.31 1.71 1.42
CA ILE A 904 27.21 2.68 1.33
C ILE A 904 26.06 2.29 2.26
N GLU A 905 25.77 1.00 2.44
CA GLU A 905 24.78 0.51 3.42
C GLU A 905 25.18 0.87 4.84
N ALA A 906 26.42 0.53 5.18
CA ALA A 906 26.97 0.76 6.50
C ALA A 906 27.05 2.26 6.83
N LEU A 907 27.39 3.10 5.84
CA LEU A 907 27.36 4.55 5.99
C LEU A 907 25.94 5.07 6.29
N ALA A 908 24.91 4.53 5.64
CA ALA A 908 23.51 4.92 5.83
C ALA A 908 22.99 4.57 7.24
N GLN A 909 23.39 3.41 7.79
CA GLN A 909 22.99 2.98 9.15
C GLN A 909 23.52 3.91 10.27
N LEU A 910 24.63 4.61 10.02
CA LEU A 910 25.25 5.51 11.00
C LEU A 910 24.72 6.96 10.93
N ALA A 911 23.56 7.16 10.29
CA ALA A 911 22.91 8.46 10.11
C ALA A 911 23.88 9.52 9.53
N PRO A 912 24.34 9.36 8.29
CA PRO A 912 25.36 10.23 7.72
C PRO A 912 24.78 11.62 7.49
N THR A 913 25.61 12.62 7.74
CA THR A 913 25.34 14.02 7.44
C THR A 913 25.30 14.27 5.93
N GLU A 914 24.69 15.37 5.51
CA GLU A 914 24.59 15.73 4.08
C GLU A 914 25.97 15.91 3.41
N MET A 915 26.97 16.33 4.19
CA MET A 915 28.34 16.44 3.71
C MET A 915 28.94 15.07 3.40
N GLU A 916 28.71 14.09 4.26
CA GLU A 916 29.18 12.71 4.11
C GLU A 916 28.46 12.01 2.93
N ARG A 917 27.15 12.22 2.76
CA ARG A 917 26.40 11.75 1.56
C ARG A 917 26.93 12.36 0.27
N THR A 918 27.25 13.66 0.29
CA THR A 918 27.81 14.35 -0.89
C THR A 918 29.17 13.79 -1.28
N GLN A 919 30.01 13.47 -0.31
CA GLN A 919 31.31 12.83 -0.55
C GLN A 919 31.15 11.43 -1.16
N ALA A 920 30.24 10.61 -0.65
CA ALA A 920 29.96 9.28 -1.19
C ALA A 920 29.37 9.33 -2.62
N ARG A 921 28.40 10.23 -2.88
CA ARG A 921 27.83 10.44 -4.23
C ARG A 921 28.89 10.87 -5.24
N ALA A 922 29.76 11.80 -4.86
CA ALA A 922 30.83 12.29 -5.73
C ALA A 922 31.76 11.14 -6.17
N HIS A 923 32.10 10.24 -5.24
CA HIS A 923 32.92 9.09 -5.57
C HIS A 923 32.23 8.17 -6.60
N ILE A 924 30.97 7.81 -6.40
CA ILE A 924 30.22 6.95 -7.36
C ILE A 924 30.16 7.58 -8.75
N LEU A 925 29.86 8.88 -8.83
CA LEU A 925 29.76 9.61 -10.09
C LEU A 925 31.11 9.70 -10.83
N ASP A 926 32.22 9.79 -10.11
CA ASP A 926 33.57 9.74 -10.71
C ASP A 926 33.94 8.33 -11.20
N THR A 927 33.41 7.28 -10.57
CA THR A 927 33.69 5.89 -10.94
C THR A 927 32.87 5.43 -12.15
N LEU A 928 31.61 5.85 -12.28
CA LEU A 928 30.69 5.45 -13.36
C LEU A 928 31.30 5.49 -14.78
N PRO A 929 31.98 6.57 -15.23
CA PRO A 929 32.53 6.65 -16.58
C PRO A 929 33.74 5.73 -16.82
N THR A 930 34.39 5.28 -15.75
CA THR A 930 35.60 4.44 -15.82
C THR A 930 35.28 2.95 -15.77
N THR A 931 34.05 2.61 -15.39
CA THR A 931 33.57 1.23 -15.33
C THR A 931 33.10 0.77 -16.71
N THR A 932 33.71 -0.30 -17.21
CA THR A 932 33.33 -0.92 -18.49
C THR A 932 32.43 -2.14 -18.36
N ASP A 933 32.31 -2.69 -17.15
CA ASP A 933 31.49 -3.87 -16.86
C ASP A 933 30.02 -3.46 -16.59
N PRO A 934 29.05 -3.87 -17.43
CA PRO A 934 27.65 -3.46 -17.26
C PRO A 934 27.01 -3.93 -15.95
N TRP A 935 27.46 -5.06 -15.40
CA TRP A 935 27.00 -5.56 -14.12
C TRP A 935 27.41 -4.61 -12.97
N THR A 936 28.68 -4.20 -12.97
CA THR A 936 29.22 -3.18 -12.07
C THR A 936 28.46 -1.87 -12.20
N LEU A 937 28.24 -1.39 -13.43
CA LEU A 937 27.53 -0.15 -13.68
C LEU A 937 26.14 -0.15 -13.03
N ALA A 938 25.37 -1.22 -13.20
CA ALA A 938 24.04 -1.34 -12.61
C ALA A 938 24.06 -1.25 -11.08
N ARG A 939 25.08 -1.82 -10.41
CA ARG A 939 25.25 -1.74 -8.95
C ARG A 939 25.62 -0.34 -8.47
N LEU A 940 26.54 0.34 -9.15
CA LEU A 940 26.90 1.72 -8.84
C LEU A 940 25.68 2.65 -8.92
N ILE A 941 24.83 2.43 -9.93
CA ILE A 941 23.60 3.18 -10.12
C ILE A 941 22.60 2.95 -8.98
N GLU A 942 22.45 1.70 -8.54
CA GLU A 942 21.58 1.35 -7.40
C GLU A 942 22.07 1.95 -6.09
N ALA A 943 23.38 1.93 -5.85
CA ALA A 943 23.98 2.53 -4.67
C ALA A 943 23.88 4.07 -4.70
N LEU A 944 23.99 4.69 -5.88
CA LEU A 944 23.74 6.12 -6.05
C LEU A 944 22.30 6.48 -5.69
N ALA A 945 21.32 5.66 -6.09
CA ALA A 945 19.91 5.88 -5.78
C ALA A 945 19.62 5.85 -4.26
N GLN A 946 20.39 5.09 -3.48
CA GLN A 946 20.29 5.00 -2.02
C GLN A 946 20.87 6.21 -1.27
N LEU A 947 21.70 7.02 -1.93
CA LEU A 947 22.32 8.21 -1.33
C LEU A 947 21.53 9.49 -1.58
N ASP A 948 20.26 9.37 -2.01
CA ASP A 948 19.36 10.48 -2.35
C ASP A 948 20.02 11.43 -3.38
N PRO A 949 20.26 10.99 -4.63
CA PRO A 949 20.97 11.79 -5.61
C PRO A 949 20.14 13.02 -5.99
N THR A 950 20.82 14.15 -6.18
CA THR A 950 20.17 15.38 -6.66
C THR A 950 19.59 15.17 -8.06
N GLU A 951 18.62 16.01 -8.46
CA GLU A 951 17.97 15.92 -9.78
C GLU A 951 18.98 15.93 -10.93
N ASP A 952 20.01 16.79 -10.85
CA ASP A 952 21.08 16.88 -11.85
C ASP A 952 21.91 15.59 -11.94
N GLN A 953 22.23 14.98 -10.79
CA GLN A 953 22.98 13.72 -10.72
C GLN A 953 22.16 12.57 -11.30
N ARG A 954 20.87 12.51 -10.96
CA ARG A 954 19.92 11.53 -11.49
C ARG A 954 19.81 11.62 -13.01
N THR A 955 19.63 12.82 -13.56
CA THR A 955 19.55 13.05 -15.01
C THR A 955 20.86 12.69 -15.72
N HIS A 956 22.01 13.02 -15.12
CA HIS A 956 23.31 12.64 -15.67
C HIS A 956 23.47 11.12 -15.75
N THR A 957 23.12 10.39 -14.68
CA THR A 957 23.18 8.93 -14.64
C THR A 957 22.19 8.28 -15.59
N LEU A 958 20.96 8.79 -15.70
CA LEU A 958 19.96 8.31 -16.66
C LEU A 958 20.45 8.45 -18.11
N THR A 959 21.05 9.59 -18.44
CA THR A 959 21.65 9.83 -19.77
C THR A 959 22.75 8.82 -20.06
N PHE A 960 23.65 8.58 -19.09
CA PHE A 960 24.71 7.58 -19.21
C PHE A 960 24.18 6.17 -19.47
N ILE A 961 23.11 5.74 -18.79
CA ILE A 961 22.50 4.42 -19.02
C ILE A 961 21.93 4.33 -20.44
N LEU A 962 21.19 5.36 -20.86
CA LEU A 962 20.58 5.40 -22.19
C LEU A 962 21.62 5.38 -23.32
N ASP A 963 22.78 6.01 -23.11
CA ASP A 963 23.91 5.97 -24.05
C ASP A 963 24.64 4.62 -24.04
N THR A 964 24.64 3.91 -22.90
CA THR A 964 25.33 2.63 -22.72
C THR A 964 24.50 1.45 -23.24
N LEU A 965 23.17 1.51 -23.13
CA LEU A 965 22.24 0.45 -23.56
C LEU A 965 22.49 -0.01 -25.01
N PRO A 966 22.60 0.87 -26.03
CA PRO A 966 22.87 0.48 -27.42
C PRO A 966 24.22 -0.20 -27.65
N THR A 967 25.18 0.00 -26.74
CA THR A 967 26.55 -0.53 -26.86
C THR A 967 26.76 -1.84 -26.13
N THR A 968 25.79 -2.24 -25.30
CA THR A 968 25.83 -3.48 -24.54
C THR A 968 25.54 -4.65 -25.48
N THR A 969 26.28 -5.75 -25.38
CA THR A 969 26.10 -6.91 -26.28
C THR A 969 25.45 -8.11 -25.60
N ASP A 970 25.57 -8.24 -24.27
CA ASP A 970 24.92 -9.31 -23.50
C ASP A 970 23.47 -8.91 -23.16
N PRO A 971 22.46 -9.70 -23.57
CA PRO A 971 21.08 -9.41 -23.20
C PRO A 971 20.80 -9.47 -21.68
N TRP A 972 21.62 -10.16 -20.87
CA TRP A 972 21.50 -10.11 -19.41
C TRP A 972 21.90 -8.75 -18.84
N ASP A 973 22.90 -8.12 -19.43
CA ASP A 973 23.38 -6.80 -19.03
C ASP A 973 22.38 -5.71 -19.42
N HIS A 974 21.73 -5.84 -20.57
CA HIS A 974 20.59 -4.99 -20.93
C HIS A 974 19.47 -5.05 -19.88
N ALA A 975 19.06 -6.25 -19.46
CA ALA A 975 18.00 -6.41 -18.48
C ALA A 975 18.33 -5.74 -17.13
N ARG A 976 19.60 -5.80 -16.70
CA ARG A 976 20.06 -5.15 -15.46
C ARG A 976 20.11 -3.64 -15.55
N LEU A 977 20.66 -3.11 -16.65
CA LEU A 977 20.69 -1.65 -16.89
C LEU A 977 19.28 -1.07 -17.00
N ILE A 978 18.35 -1.79 -17.64
CA ILE A 978 16.94 -1.41 -17.69
C ILE A 978 16.31 -1.42 -16.29
N LYS A 979 16.61 -2.42 -15.46
CA LYS A 979 16.13 -2.47 -14.07
C LYS A 979 16.65 -1.28 -13.24
N ALA A 980 17.94 -0.97 -13.36
CA ALA A 980 18.57 0.17 -12.68
C ALA A 980 17.98 1.51 -13.18
N LEU A 981 17.72 1.63 -14.49
CA LEU A 981 17.04 2.78 -15.08
C LEU A 981 15.64 2.98 -14.48
N VAL A 982 14.87 1.90 -14.30
CA VAL A 982 13.53 1.96 -13.68
C VAL A 982 13.62 2.43 -12.21
N GLN A 983 14.70 2.11 -11.49
CA GLN A 983 14.90 2.53 -10.09
C GLN A 983 15.29 4.00 -9.93
N LEU A 984 15.79 4.66 -10.97
CA LEU A 984 16.12 6.10 -10.96
C LEU A 984 14.91 7.01 -11.23
N ASP A 985 13.69 6.49 -11.18
CA ASP A 985 12.43 7.19 -11.49
C ASP A 985 12.51 8.02 -12.80
N PRO A 986 12.60 7.34 -13.96
CA PRO A 986 12.78 7.99 -15.24
C PRO A 986 11.54 8.82 -15.61
N THR A 987 11.76 9.96 -16.26
CA THR A 987 10.71 10.79 -16.87
C THR A 987 9.95 10.03 -17.97
N GLU A 988 8.75 10.50 -18.34
CA GLU A 988 7.94 9.82 -19.36
C GLU A 988 8.63 9.74 -20.74
N MET A 989 9.50 10.71 -21.05
CA MET A 989 10.31 10.69 -22.27
C MET A 989 11.32 9.54 -22.24
N GLU A 990 12.01 9.36 -21.12
CA GLU A 990 12.98 8.28 -20.91
C GLU A 990 12.29 6.91 -20.88
N ARG A 991 11.14 6.79 -20.19
CA ARG A 991 10.30 5.59 -20.21
C ARG A 991 9.91 5.21 -21.64
N THR A 992 9.46 6.18 -22.44
CA THR A 992 9.09 5.94 -23.84
C THR A 992 10.26 5.42 -24.66
N HIS A 993 11.45 6.00 -24.48
CA HIS A 993 12.66 5.54 -25.15
C HIS A 993 13.02 4.10 -24.76
N THR A 994 13.00 3.77 -23.47
CA THR A 994 13.28 2.41 -22.97
C THR A 994 12.24 1.40 -23.42
N ARG A 995 10.94 1.76 -23.45
CA ARG A 995 9.87 0.88 -23.98
C ARG A 995 10.12 0.53 -25.44
N THR A 996 10.43 1.51 -26.28
CA THR A 996 10.71 1.29 -27.71
C THR A 996 11.91 0.37 -27.90
N PHE A 997 13.00 0.61 -27.16
CA PHE A 997 14.17 -0.25 -27.19
C PHE A 997 13.83 -1.71 -26.84
N ILE A 998 13.05 -1.94 -25.78
CA ILE A 998 12.63 -3.30 -25.39
C ILE A 998 11.77 -3.95 -26.49
N LEU A 999 10.82 -3.22 -27.06
CA LEU A 999 9.96 -3.72 -28.13
C LEU A 999 10.73 -4.08 -29.40
N ASP A 1000 11.80 -3.34 -29.71
CA ASP A 1000 12.68 -3.64 -30.85
C ASP A 1000 13.63 -4.83 -30.57
N THR A 1001 14.02 -5.03 -29.31
CA THR A 1001 14.98 -6.07 -28.89
C THR A 1001 14.33 -7.43 -28.64
N LEU A 1002 13.07 -7.44 -28.18
CA LEU A 1002 12.32 -8.66 -27.85
C LEU A 1002 12.23 -9.65 -29.03
N PRO A 1003 11.92 -9.24 -30.28
CA PRO A 1003 11.84 -10.14 -31.43
C PRO A 1003 13.15 -10.85 -31.77
N THR A 1004 14.30 -10.23 -31.45
CA THR A 1004 15.64 -10.78 -31.73
C THR A 1004 16.20 -11.59 -30.55
N THR A 1005 15.54 -11.58 -29.40
CA THR A 1005 16.00 -12.26 -28.18
C THR A 1005 15.50 -13.70 -28.15
N THR A 1006 16.41 -14.67 -28.23
CA THR A 1006 16.05 -16.10 -28.25
C THR A 1006 16.07 -16.78 -26.87
N HIS A 1007 16.74 -16.19 -25.87
CA HIS A 1007 16.89 -16.80 -24.54
C HIS A 1007 15.63 -16.61 -23.67
N PRO A 1008 14.98 -17.69 -23.16
CA PRO A 1008 13.73 -17.64 -22.40
C PRO A 1008 13.71 -16.66 -21.22
N SER A 1009 14.68 -16.77 -20.32
CA SER A 1009 14.75 -15.93 -19.12
C SER A 1009 14.90 -14.45 -19.47
N ILE A 1010 15.62 -14.13 -20.54
CA ILE A 1010 15.89 -12.76 -20.96
C ILE A 1010 14.62 -12.16 -21.56
N ARG A 1011 13.89 -12.92 -22.40
CA ARG A 1011 12.56 -12.50 -22.87
C ARG A 1011 11.63 -12.21 -21.70
N HIS A 1012 11.64 -13.06 -20.66
CA HIS A 1012 10.87 -12.83 -19.45
C HIS A 1012 11.25 -11.52 -18.75
N PHE A 1013 12.54 -11.26 -18.48
CA PHE A 1013 12.98 -10.02 -17.83
C PHE A 1013 12.69 -8.76 -18.65
N LEU A 1014 12.85 -8.82 -19.97
CA LEU A 1014 12.52 -7.70 -20.86
C LEU A 1014 11.01 -7.42 -20.86
N ILE A 1015 10.18 -8.46 -20.90
CA ILE A 1015 8.73 -8.30 -20.76
C ILE A 1015 8.40 -7.70 -19.38
N GLU A 1016 9.02 -8.19 -18.30
CA GLU A 1016 8.82 -7.68 -16.95
C GLU A 1016 9.19 -6.19 -16.83
N ALA A 1017 10.31 -5.78 -17.42
CA ALA A 1017 10.70 -4.37 -17.46
C ALA A 1017 9.73 -3.53 -18.30
N LEU A 1018 9.28 -4.04 -19.45
CA LEU A 1018 8.26 -3.37 -20.26
C LEU A 1018 6.96 -3.16 -19.48
N VAL A 1019 6.57 -4.14 -18.64
CA VAL A 1019 5.42 -4.02 -17.73
C VAL A 1019 5.61 -2.90 -16.72
N GLN A 1020 6.81 -2.80 -16.14
CA GLN A 1020 7.13 -1.79 -15.13
C GLN A 1020 7.11 -0.39 -15.71
N LEU A 1021 7.51 -0.25 -16.98
CA LEU A 1021 7.47 1.01 -17.70
C LEU A 1021 6.04 1.44 -18.08
N ASP A 1022 5.00 0.65 -17.82
CA ASP A 1022 3.59 0.96 -18.13
C ASP A 1022 3.33 1.25 -19.62
N PRO A 1023 3.19 0.22 -20.47
CA PRO A 1023 3.08 0.40 -21.91
C PRO A 1023 1.77 1.09 -22.28
N THR A 1024 1.84 1.99 -23.26
CA THR A 1024 0.68 2.68 -23.85
C THR A 1024 -0.32 1.70 -24.48
N GLU A 1025 -1.56 2.12 -24.73
CA GLU A 1025 -2.63 1.25 -25.27
C GLU A 1025 -2.22 0.56 -26.59
N ASP A 1026 -1.52 1.28 -27.47
CA ASP A 1026 -0.97 0.75 -28.72
C ASP A 1026 0.12 -0.32 -28.46
N GLN A 1027 1.01 -0.04 -27.50
CA GLN A 1027 2.09 -0.96 -27.11
C GLN A 1027 1.57 -2.20 -26.39
N GLN A 1028 0.47 -2.10 -25.63
CA GLN A 1028 -0.12 -3.25 -24.93
C GLN A 1028 -0.58 -4.33 -25.91
N THR A 1029 -1.09 -3.96 -27.08
CA THR A 1029 -1.51 -4.94 -28.10
C THR A 1029 -0.33 -5.74 -28.62
N HIS A 1030 0.77 -5.07 -28.94
CA HIS A 1030 2.00 -5.74 -29.35
C HIS A 1030 2.58 -6.61 -28.22
N THR A 1031 2.57 -6.08 -27.00
CA THR A 1031 3.03 -6.78 -25.80
C THR A 1031 2.25 -8.08 -25.54
N ARG A 1032 0.90 -8.09 -25.71
CA ARG A 1032 0.08 -9.31 -25.60
C ARG A 1032 0.55 -10.40 -26.55
N THR A 1033 0.79 -10.06 -27.80
CA THR A 1033 1.26 -11.00 -28.82
C THR A 1033 2.61 -11.59 -28.45
N LEU A 1034 3.54 -10.75 -27.99
CA LEU A 1034 4.87 -11.19 -27.55
C LEU A 1034 4.81 -12.12 -26.33
N ILE A 1035 3.92 -11.87 -25.37
CA ILE A 1035 3.72 -12.74 -24.20
C ILE A 1035 3.17 -14.09 -24.64
N LEU A 1036 2.13 -14.11 -25.47
CA LEU A 1036 1.55 -15.35 -25.99
C LEU A 1036 2.61 -16.18 -26.73
N ASP A 1037 3.39 -15.56 -27.62
CA ASP A 1037 4.50 -16.23 -28.31
C ASP A 1037 5.54 -16.79 -27.34
N THR A 1038 5.92 -16.02 -26.31
CA THR A 1038 6.88 -16.46 -25.30
C THR A 1038 6.34 -17.66 -24.51
N LEU A 1039 5.06 -17.65 -24.14
CA LEU A 1039 4.39 -18.78 -23.47
C LEU A 1039 4.32 -20.04 -24.35
N HIS A 1040 4.35 -19.91 -25.68
CA HIS A 1040 4.31 -21.03 -26.62
C HIS A 1040 5.70 -21.62 -26.97
N THR A 1041 6.76 -20.82 -26.92
CA THR A 1041 8.05 -21.13 -27.57
C THR A 1041 9.19 -21.48 -26.62
N THR A 1042 8.99 -21.43 -25.29
CA THR A 1042 10.10 -21.51 -24.32
C THR A 1042 9.86 -22.41 -23.11
N ASP A 1043 10.93 -23.08 -22.63
CA ASP A 1043 10.98 -23.81 -21.36
C ASP A 1043 11.05 -22.82 -20.18
N LEU A 1044 9.89 -22.31 -19.78
CA LEU A 1044 9.73 -21.40 -18.65
C LEU A 1044 9.46 -22.16 -17.34
N SER A 1045 9.94 -21.62 -16.22
CA SER A 1045 9.56 -22.11 -14.90
C SER A 1045 8.07 -21.83 -14.62
N SER A 1046 7.45 -22.59 -13.71
CA SER A 1046 6.06 -22.36 -13.32
C SER A 1046 5.81 -20.95 -12.77
N GLU A 1047 6.81 -20.36 -12.11
CA GLU A 1047 6.74 -19.00 -11.56
C GLU A 1047 6.77 -17.94 -12.68
N GLN A 1048 7.63 -18.12 -13.68
CA GLN A 1048 7.69 -17.26 -14.86
C GLN A 1048 6.39 -17.31 -15.67
N ILE A 1049 5.83 -18.52 -15.87
CA ILE A 1049 4.53 -18.70 -16.52
C ILE A 1049 3.43 -17.99 -15.73
N HIS A 1050 3.41 -18.14 -14.41
CA HIS A 1050 2.43 -17.47 -13.55
C HIS A 1050 2.51 -15.95 -13.68
N ALA A 1051 3.71 -15.37 -13.61
CA ALA A 1051 3.92 -13.93 -13.76
C ALA A 1051 3.46 -13.40 -15.13
N LEU A 1052 3.80 -14.12 -16.22
CA LEU A 1052 3.39 -13.75 -17.57
C LEU A 1052 1.87 -13.85 -17.77
N LEU A 1053 1.22 -14.90 -17.25
CA LEU A 1053 -0.23 -15.04 -17.29
C LEU A 1053 -0.95 -13.97 -16.46
N ALA A 1054 -0.43 -13.66 -15.26
CA ALA A 1054 -0.95 -12.60 -14.42
C ALA A 1054 -0.92 -11.25 -15.14
N PHE A 1055 0.18 -10.96 -15.84
CA PHE A 1055 0.28 -9.74 -16.62
C PHE A 1055 -0.62 -9.77 -17.87
N LEU A 1056 -0.61 -10.87 -18.62
CA LEU A 1056 -1.49 -11.03 -19.79
C LEU A 1056 -2.95 -10.79 -19.41
N ARG A 1057 -3.41 -11.30 -18.27
CA ARG A 1057 -4.77 -11.07 -17.76
C ARG A 1057 -5.07 -9.60 -17.49
N ARG A 1058 -4.09 -8.82 -16.99
CA ARG A 1058 -4.25 -7.39 -16.67
C ARG A 1058 -4.41 -6.51 -17.88
N ILE A 1059 -3.79 -6.86 -19.00
CA ILE A 1059 -3.83 -6.07 -20.23
C ILE A 1059 -4.80 -6.62 -21.27
N THR A 1060 -5.46 -7.75 -21.01
CA THR A 1060 -6.32 -8.45 -21.98
C THR A 1060 -7.79 -8.40 -21.57
N PRO A 1061 -8.70 -7.93 -22.45
CA PRO A 1061 -10.13 -7.96 -22.18
C PRO A 1061 -10.63 -9.38 -21.90
N VAL A 1062 -11.56 -9.53 -20.95
CA VAL A 1062 -12.10 -10.84 -20.50
C VAL A 1062 -12.43 -11.79 -21.65
N ARG A 1063 -13.13 -11.32 -22.69
CA ARG A 1063 -13.51 -12.17 -23.84
C ARG A 1063 -12.32 -12.67 -24.65
N ALA A 1064 -11.25 -11.90 -24.73
CA ALA A 1064 -10.01 -12.29 -25.40
C ALA A 1064 -9.20 -13.22 -24.50
N TRP A 1065 -9.16 -12.95 -23.19
CA TRP A 1065 -8.54 -13.83 -22.19
C TRP A 1065 -9.17 -15.22 -22.19
N LEU A 1066 -10.50 -15.31 -22.07
CA LEU A 1066 -11.21 -16.60 -22.10
C LEU A 1066 -11.07 -17.34 -23.43
N ARG A 1067 -10.82 -16.63 -24.53
CA ARG A 1067 -10.48 -17.23 -25.83
C ARG A 1067 -9.03 -17.73 -25.84
N ALA A 1068 -8.08 -16.95 -25.34
CA ALA A 1068 -6.68 -17.34 -25.22
C ALA A 1068 -6.51 -18.59 -24.36
N LEU A 1069 -7.24 -18.69 -23.24
CA LEU A 1069 -7.26 -19.90 -22.40
C LEU A 1069 -7.71 -21.16 -23.17
N ARG A 1070 -8.53 -21.01 -24.21
CA ARG A 1070 -8.98 -22.11 -25.07
C ARG A 1070 -8.02 -22.35 -26.24
N SER A 1071 -7.49 -21.30 -26.86
CA SER A 1071 -6.64 -21.39 -28.06
C SER A 1071 -5.20 -21.79 -27.78
N ILE A 1072 -4.74 -21.77 -26.52
CA ILE A 1072 -3.43 -22.33 -26.14
C ILE A 1072 -3.35 -23.85 -26.48
N ASP A 1073 -4.47 -24.50 -26.82
CA ASP A 1073 -4.56 -25.88 -27.31
C ASP A 1073 -4.18 -26.07 -28.81
N ASP A 1074 -4.35 -25.07 -29.69
CA ASP A 1074 -4.44 -25.32 -31.16
C ASP A 1074 -3.08 -25.43 -31.89
N ALA A 1075 -1.99 -25.75 -31.19
CA ALA A 1075 -0.70 -26.02 -31.84
C ALA A 1075 -0.53 -27.48 -32.30
N ASP A 1076 -1.40 -28.40 -31.86
CA ASP A 1076 -1.29 -29.84 -32.18
C ASP A 1076 -2.45 -30.42 -33.01
N GLU A 1077 -3.47 -29.62 -33.39
CA GLU A 1077 -4.47 -30.05 -34.39
C GLU A 1077 -4.41 -29.15 -35.64
N PRO A 1078 -3.90 -29.63 -36.79
CA PRO A 1078 -4.04 -28.90 -38.04
C PRO A 1078 -5.53 -28.81 -38.38
N GLU A 1079 -6.01 -27.58 -38.63
CA GLU A 1079 -7.37 -27.24 -39.05
C GLU A 1079 -7.98 -28.30 -40.00
N GLN A 1080 -8.90 -29.11 -39.46
CA GLN A 1080 -9.95 -29.78 -40.24
C GLN A 1080 -11.26 -29.85 -39.43
N ARG A 1081 -11.98 -28.73 -39.34
CA ARG A 1081 -13.36 -28.55 -39.84
C ARG A 1081 -14.12 -27.41 -39.17
#